data_AF-A0A3N4HHB0-F1
#
_entry.id   AF-A0A3N4HHB0-F1
#
_cell.length_a   1.000
_cell.length_b   1.000
_cell.length_c   1.000
_cell.angle_alpha   90.00
_cell.angle_beta   90.00
_cell.angle_gamma   90.00
#
_symmetry.space_group_name_H-M   'P 1'
#
loop_
_entity.id
_entity.type
_entity.pdbx_description
1 polymer ?
#
loop_
_entity_poly.entity_id
_entity_poly.type
_entity_poly.pdbx_seq_one_letter_code
_entity_poly.pdbx_strand_id
1 'polypeptide(L)'
;MTHPMDEDDSKQRRIFNLRFRSCSRILTALPGKEIGLLQQHNRNINNVSVKRSVVRCHRIAFMLARTVQEEVSVMPLSKNGGLTLLVATSTPEATAMDIEADWSEGSNGSRKEDPGLKEARSTSGFLPLEWAEHKLSDEVSVHAYLATNWNNIPLQDHVGAFQCLAQEAQRHPETTSSYTSFIHYCLLVAYRKDMKTLLRNYPGGISYFKLLQNVGKVSFKKKRNSFFYCTPYEGPEDEICSYISEEELREVRAMRASAREAFSTEEDRTEFDAMPIFNLDLHSTRKLSRKATMRILENFYTVVLAALRRTAQVYACIPATPTIDDLIEAGNCLAKLHRFFYVLQLERSKLLPWIIRKWLEQWFDKEYGQMKTAAQKARTSIVCSDEDALEDEEIYGIEPLDSTRTVADRLCRYLRNSFATLQYAREIAIGGPMITQPFGIIRTTTGEIDSEDWQDTLRAAYKGYFYGESEPKCDQVISQVKSAAKEIELGFARPRPYLRTTSHCEVTLAALHLTARFNHTIPDPSLRHTLPILGFSKPVCPLCSLILEEINQLLEAKGCERIPILVSHTKPCSASLPPGLPDSAQKRIMKRVEMLVFETFEHFVRKQAREKKEMADRMYEMSSFKGRPGLDEQGKIYSVFDVDGGGIEWIY
;
A
#
# COMPACT_ATOMS: atom_id res chain seq x y z
N MET A 1 27.89 3.94 35.36
CA MET A 1 28.75 5.03 34.86
C MET A 1 28.20 5.47 33.51
N THR A 2 27.43 6.55 33.50
CA THR A 2 26.97 7.23 32.29
C THR A 2 28.13 8.08 31.77
N HIS A 3 28.70 7.73 30.61
CA HIS A 3 29.57 8.66 29.91
C HIS A 3 28.73 9.89 29.52
N PRO A 4 29.17 11.12 29.84
CA PRO A 4 28.58 12.30 29.22
C PRO A 4 28.76 12.13 27.71
N MET A 5 27.66 12.17 26.95
CA MET A 5 27.77 12.29 25.50
C MET A 5 28.49 13.61 25.21
N ASP A 6 29.64 13.54 24.56
CA ASP A 6 30.34 14.73 24.07
C ASP A 6 29.38 15.54 23.19
N GLU A 7 29.31 16.86 23.42
CA GLU A 7 28.46 17.78 22.64
C GLU A 7 28.72 17.71 21.13
N ASP A 8 29.91 17.23 20.74
CA ASP A 8 30.33 17.08 19.35
C ASP A 8 29.66 15.86 18.65
N ASP A 9 29.49 14.74 19.36
CA ASP A 9 28.79 13.55 18.84
C ASP A 9 27.30 13.83 18.63
N SER A 10 26.70 14.63 19.52
CA SER A 10 25.32 15.12 19.39
C SER A 10 25.13 15.97 18.13
N LYS A 11 26.08 16.87 17.83
CA LYS A 11 26.04 17.72 16.63
C LYS A 11 26.18 16.92 15.33
N GLN A 12 27.12 15.97 15.28
CA GLN A 12 27.29 15.13 14.08
C GLN A 12 26.06 14.26 13.80
N ARG A 13 25.46 13.66 14.84
CA ARG A 13 24.20 12.89 14.69
C ARG A 13 23.06 13.75 14.19
N ARG A 14 22.96 15.01 14.65
CA ARG A 14 21.97 15.95 14.12
C ARG A 14 22.20 16.21 12.64
N ILE A 15 23.44 16.47 12.21
CA ILE A 15 23.79 16.70 10.80
C ILE A 15 23.45 15.48 9.93
N PHE A 16 23.77 14.25 10.37
CA PHE A 16 23.43 13.05 9.61
C PHE A 16 21.93 12.85 9.46
N ASN A 17 21.16 13.06 10.53
CA ASN A 17 19.70 12.96 10.48
C ASN A 17 19.08 14.01 9.55
N LEU A 18 19.57 15.25 9.61
CA LEU A 18 19.18 16.33 8.70
C LEU A 18 19.43 15.96 7.24
N ARG A 19 20.63 15.48 6.96
CA ARG A 19 21.04 15.10 5.60
C ARG A 19 20.29 13.88 5.08
N PHE A 20 20.06 12.88 5.92
CA PHE A 20 19.25 11.71 5.54
C PHE A 20 17.86 12.12 5.09
N ARG A 21 17.20 13.02 5.84
CA ARG A 21 15.85 13.52 5.52
C ARG A 21 15.83 14.30 4.21
N SER A 22 16.86 15.10 3.96
CA SER A 22 17.00 15.82 2.69
C SER A 22 17.21 14.86 1.53
N CYS A 23 18.11 13.87 1.67
CA CYS A 23 18.29 12.83 0.66
C CYS A 23 17.02 12.00 0.43
N SER A 24 16.31 11.60 1.49
CA SER A 24 15.09 10.79 1.37
C SER A 24 13.99 11.55 0.64
N ARG A 25 13.86 12.86 0.85
CA ARG A 25 12.98 13.74 0.07
C ARG A 25 13.37 13.85 -1.39
N ILE A 26 14.66 14.09 -1.66
CA ILE A 26 15.18 14.13 -3.04
C ILE A 26 14.83 12.83 -3.75
N LEU A 27 15.10 11.68 -3.13
CA LEU A 27 14.81 10.37 -3.70
C LEU A 27 13.30 10.11 -3.79
N THR A 28 12.47 10.64 -2.89
CA THR A 28 11.01 10.53 -3.01
C THR A 28 10.49 11.28 -4.24
N ALA A 29 11.05 12.47 -4.52
CA ALA A 29 10.63 13.30 -5.64
C ALA A 29 11.29 12.90 -6.97
N LEU A 30 12.53 12.40 -6.92
CA LEU A 30 13.31 11.90 -8.03
C LEU A 30 13.84 10.50 -7.65
N PRO A 31 13.03 9.44 -7.79
CA PRO A 31 13.39 8.11 -7.29
C PRO A 31 14.45 7.38 -8.10
N GLY A 32 14.92 7.94 -9.22
CA GLY A 32 15.90 7.28 -10.08
C GLY A 32 15.39 5.93 -10.61
N LYS A 33 14.07 5.75 -10.72
CA LYS A 33 13.46 4.46 -11.10
C LYS A 33 13.94 3.98 -12.48
N GLU A 34 14.12 4.91 -13.41
CA GLU A 34 14.55 4.65 -14.79
C GLU A 34 15.94 3.99 -14.89
N ILE A 35 16.77 4.14 -13.86
CA ILE A 35 18.12 3.56 -13.79
C ILE A 35 18.20 2.40 -12.80
N GLY A 36 17.07 1.93 -12.26
CA GLY A 36 17.00 0.71 -11.45
C GLY A 36 17.75 0.78 -10.12
N LEU A 37 17.92 1.98 -9.55
CA LEU A 37 18.68 2.19 -8.31
C LEU A 37 18.06 1.53 -7.07
N LEU A 38 16.74 1.48 -7.03
CA LEU A 38 15.97 0.93 -5.92
C LEU A 38 15.24 -0.30 -6.40
N GLN A 39 15.87 -1.47 -6.25
CA GLN A 39 15.29 -2.73 -6.67
C GLN A 39 14.35 -3.30 -5.62
N GLN A 40 13.36 -4.05 -6.10
CA GLN A 40 12.49 -4.83 -5.23
C GLN A 40 13.28 -5.95 -4.56
N HIS A 41 13.27 -6.02 -3.24
CA HIS A 41 13.86 -7.11 -2.49
C HIS A 41 12.77 -8.07 -2.01
N ASN A 42 12.72 -9.24 -2.63
CA ASN A 42 11.91 -10.37 -2.18
C ASN A 42 12.85 -11.51 -1.78
N ARG A 43 13.24 -11.56 -0.50
CA ARG A 43 14.05 -12.68 0.01
C ARG A 43 13.13 -13.83 0.41
N ASN A 44 13.29 -14.97 -0.26
CA ASN A 44 12.59 -16.18 0.14
C ASN A 44 13.03 -16.63 1.54
N ILE A 45 12.09 -16.66 2.48
CA ILE A 45 12.30 -17.27 3.80
C ILE A 45 12.14 -18.77 3.64
N ASN A 46 13.27 -19.49 3.56
CA ASN A 46 13.29 -20.94 3.41
C ASN A 46 12.79 -21.68 4.67
N ASN A 47 12.97 -21.10 5.85
CA ASN A 47 12.47 -21.68 7.10
C ASN A 47 10.96 -21.46 7.23
N VAL A 48 10.18 -22.54 7.09
CA VAL A 48 8.71 -22.52 7.14
C VAL A 48 8.18 -21.98 8.47
N SER A 49 8.83 -22.30 9.59
CA SER A 49 8.42 -21.82 10.92
C SER A 49 8.59 -20.31 11.03
N VAL A 50 9.76 -19.80 10.64
CA VAL A 50 10.02 -18.35 10.62
C VAL A 50 9.03 -17.66 9.67
N LYS A 51 8.82 -18.20 8.47
CA LYS A 51 7.85 -17.66 7.51
C LYS A 51 6.46 -17.56 8.12
N ARG A 52 5.97 -18.60 8.80
CA ARG A 52 4.66 -18.58 9.49
C ARG A 52 4.59 -17.52 10.57
N SER A 53 5.63 -17.37 11.39
CA SER A 53 5.67 -16.36 12.46
C SER A 53 5.70 -14.94 11.91
N VAL A 54 6.46 -14.70 10.84
CA VAL A 54 6.52 -13.38 10.18
C VAL A 54 5.17 -13.06 9.52
N VAL A 55 4.55 -14.02 8.82
CA VAL A 55 3.20 -13.89 8.24
C VAL A 55 2.18 -13.56 9.33
N ARG A 56 2.26 -14.21 10.50
CA ARG A 56 1.38 -13.93 11.63
C ARG A 56 1.57 -12.50 12.16
N CYS A 57 2.80 -12.05 12.32
CA CYS A 57 3.09 -10.67 12.73
C CYS A 57 2.58 -9.66 11.70
N HIS A 58 2.72 -9.94 10.40
CA HIS A 58 2.19 -9.12 9.32
C HIS A 58 0.66 -9.00 9.41
N ARG A 59 -0.05 -10.12 9.62
CA ARG A 59 -1.51 -10.12 9.78
C ARG A 59 -1.93 -9.27 10.97
N ILE A 60 -1.27 -9.42 12.12
CA ILE A 60 -1.56 -8.59 13.31
C ILE A 60 -1.31 -7.11 13.00
N ALA A 61 -0.15 -6.78 12.41
CA ALA A 61 0.16 -5.40 12.02
C ALA A 61 -0.89 -4.83 11.05
N PHE A 62 -1.31 -5.60 10.06
CA PHE A 62 -2.38 -5.23 9.12
C PHE A 62 -3.70 -4.95 9.83
N MET A 63 -4.11 -5.78 10.81
CA MET A 63 -5.37 -5.60 11.54
C MET A 63 -5.34 -4.39 12.46
N LEU A 64 -4.16 -4.06 13.00
CA LEU A 64 -3.97 -2.87 13.83
C LEU A 64 -4.00 -1.57 13.01
N ALA A 65 -3.61 -1.59 11.73
CA ALA A 65 -3.72 -0.43 10.85
C ALA A 65 -5.19 -0.13 10.49
N ARG A 66 -5.66 1.09 10.82
CA ARG A 66 -7.06 1.53 10.62
C ARG A 66 -7.26 2.25 9.29
N THR A 67 -6.20 2.84 8.74
CA THR A 67 -6.23 3.55 7.44
C THR A 67 -5.15 3.02 6.49
N VAL A 68 -5.24 3.37 5.21
CA VAL A 68 -4.21 3.01 4.21
C VAL A 68 -2.93 3.81 4.43
N GLN A 69 -2.98 4.95 5.13
CA GLN A 69 -1.83 5.81 5.40
C GLN A 69 -1.09 5.39 6.67
N GLU A 70 -1.80 4.86 7.67
CA GLU A 70 -1.21 4.38 8.92
C GLU A 70 -0.28 3.19 8.66
N GLU A 71 0.94 3.24 9.20
CA GLU A 71 1.88 2.12 9.17
C GLU A 71 2.08 1.61 10.59
N VAL A 72 1.85 0.31 10.74
CA VAL A 72 2.08 -0.44 11.97
C VAL A 72 3.12 -1.52 11.71
N SER A 73 4.02 -1.74 12.66
CA SER A 73 4.95 -2.87 12.69
C SER A 73 4.84 -3.62 14.00
N VAL A 74 5.04 -4.94 13.95
CA VAL A 74 4.91 -5.84 15.09
C VAL A 74 6.10 -6.78 15.21
N MET A 75 6.67 -6.91 16.42
CA MET A 75 7.77 -7.84 16.74
C MET A 75 7.46 -8.64 18.02
N PRO A 76 7.64 -9.98 18.06
CA PRO A 76 7.41 -10.78 19.26
C PRO A 76 8.59 -10.73 20.24
N LEU A 77 8.27 -10.83 21.53
CA LEU A 77 9.20 -11.13 22.61
C LEU A 77 9.21 -12.64 22.90
N SER A 78 10.38 -13.17 23.23
CA SER A 78 10.55 -14.53 23.74
C SER A 78 10.11 -14.58 25.21
N LYS A 79 8.88 -15.03 25.50
CA LYS A 79 8.41 -15.24 26.88
C LYS A 79 7.73 -16.60 27.06
N ASN A 80 7.95 -17.20 28.24
CA ASN A 80 7.49 -18.51 28.67
C ASN A 80 5.94 -18.64 28.60
N GLY A 81 5.42 -19.35 27.59
CA GLY A 81 4.02 -19.78 27.52
C GLY A 81 3.02 -18.85 26.80
N GLY A 82 3.46 -17.75 26.17
CA GLY A 82 2.60 -16.83 25.42
C GLY A 82 3.36 -15.78 24.61
N LEU A 83 2.74 -15.19 23.57
CA LEU A 83 3.39 -14.17 22.73
C LEU A 83 3.09 -12.75 23.23
N THR A 84 4.09 -12.05 23.74
CA THR A 84 4.06 -10.59 23.95
C THR A 84 4.51 -9.92 22.66
N LEU A 85 3.80 -8.91 22.17
CA LEU A 85 4.11 -8.23 20.91
C LEU A 85 4.44 -6.76 21.17
N LEU A 86 5.50 -6.28 20.54
CA LEU A 86 5.83 -4.87 20.47
C LEU A 86 5.23 -4.26 19.21
N VAL A 87 4.58 -3.11 19.35
CA VAL A 87 3.97 -2.35 18.27
C VAL A 87 4.65 -1.01 18.14
N ALA A 88 5.01 -0.65 16.91
CA ALA A 88 5.37 0.71 16.54
C ALA A 88 4.39 1.23 15.49
N THR A 89 4.01 2.50 15.58
CA THR A 89 3.18 3.20 14.57
C THR A 89 3.90 4.43 14.05
N SER A 90 3.72 4.75 12.76
CA SER A 90 4.28 5.96 12.14
C SER A 90 3.37 7.19 12.23
N THR A 91 2.11 7.04 12.64
CA THR A 91 1.19 8.18 12.83
C THR A 91 1.53 8.91 14.13
N PRO A 92 1.88 10.22 14.07
CA PRO A 92 1.86 11.06 15.27
C PRO A 92 0.44 11.03 15.85
N GLU A 93 0.30 11.30 17.14
CA GLU A 93 -0.98 11.54 17.81
C GLU A 93 -1.70 12.76 17.20
N ALA A 94 -2.19 12.62 15.97
CA ALA A 94 -3.20 13.47 15.42
C ALA A 94 -4.49 13.06 16.14
N THR A 95 -4.84 13.84 17.15
CA THR A 95 -6.24 13.99 17.57
C THR A 95 -7.10 13.98 16.31
N ALA A 96 -8.07 13.09 16.27
CA ALA A 96 -8.79 12.59 15.10
C ALA A 96 -9.54 13.63 14.22
N MET A 97 -9.31 14.93 14.44
CA MET A 97 -9.81 16.04 13.62
C MET A 97 -8.92 16.38 12.41
N ASP A 98 -7.64 16.00 12.39
CA ASP A 98 -6.72 16.44 11.30
C ASP A 98 -6.75 15.53 10.05
N ILE A 99 -7.55 14.45 10.06
CA ILE A 99 -7.59 13.48 8.95
C ILE A 99 -8.39 14.01 7.76
N GLU A 100 -9.20 15.07 7.94
CA GLU A 100 -9.96 15.70 6.84
C GLU A 100 -9.38 17.04 6.36
N ALA A 101 -8.41 17.66 7.06
CA ALA A 101 -7.98 19.03 6.77
C ALA A 101 -6.62 19.19 6.04
N ASP A 102 -5.64 18.31 6.20
CA ASP A 102 -4.24 18.70 5.87
C ASP A 102 -3.65 17.97 4.65
N TRP A 103 -4.21 18.24 3.46
CA TRP A 103 -3.50 18.04 2.18
C TRP A 103 -3.35 19.33 1.35
N SER A 104 -3.82 20.48 1.85
CA SER A 104 -3.75 21.72 1.07
C SER A 104 -3.40 23.02 1.80
N GLU A 105 -3.27 23.07 3.13
CA GLU A 105 -2.83 24.32 3.79
C GLU A 105 -1.83 24.04 4.90
N GLY A 106 -0.74 24.82 4.91
CA GLY A 106 0.20 24.81 6.02
C GLY A 106 -0.48 25.34 7.27
N SER A 107 -0.90 24.45 8.16
CA SER A 107 -1.47 24.82 9.44
C SER A 107 -0.34 25.13 10.45
N ASN A 108 -0.16 26.42 10.73
CA ASN A 108 0.61 26.93 11.86
C ASN A 108 -0.08 26.50 13.16
N GLY A 109 0.39 25.43 13.78
CA GLY A 109 -0.12 24.91 15.04
C GLY A 109 0.96 24.89 16.13
N SER A 110 1.21 26.05 16.75
CA SER A 110 1.95 26.15 18.01
C SER A 110 1.33 25.23 19.07
N ARG A 111 2.07 24.23 19.58
CA ARG A 111 1.75 23.58 20.85
C ARG A 111 2.79 23.92 21.91
N LYS A 112 2.29 24.61 22.93
CA LYS A 112 2.94 24.95 24.19
C LYS A 112 3.36 23.68 24.93
N GLU A 113 4.57 23.75 25.46
CA GLU A 113 5.03 23.18 26.73
C GLU A 113 4.23 22.02 27.33
N ASP A 114 4.59 20.80 26.94
CA ASP A 114 4.36 19.63 27.78
C ASP A 114 5.63 19.35 28.61
N PRO A 115 5.61 19.45 29.95
CA PRO A 115 6.79 19.30 30.80
C PRO A 115 7.48 17.93 30.66
N GLY A 116 6.72 16.86 30.34
CA GLY A 116 7.24 15.50 30.19
C GLY A 116 8.11 15.28 28.94
N LEU A 117 8.04 16.17 27.95
CA LEU A 117 8.82 16.08 26.71
C LEU A 117 10.25 16.62 26.84
N LYS A 118 10.59 17.31 27.94
CA LYS A 118 11.94 17.86 28.14
C LYS A 118 12.94 16.82 28.68
N GLU A 119 12.50 15.86 29.48
CA GLU A 119 13.36 14.82 30.06
C GLU A 119 13.60 13.61 29.11
N ALA A 120 12.65 13.27 28.24
CA ALA A 120 12.83 12.20 27.25
C ALA A 120 13.84 12.55 26.11
N ARG A 121 14.25 13.82 26.01
CA ARG A 121 15.19 14.30 25.00
C ARG A 121 16.64 13.91 25.27
N SER A 122 16.98 13.36 26.44
CA SER A 122 18.38 13.36 26.90
C SER A 122 19.23 12.12 26.60
N THR A 123 18.72 10.95 26.16
CA THR A 123 19.64 9.79 26.06
C THR A 123 19.33 8.65 25.08
N SER A 124 18.09 8.42 24.60
CA SER A 124 17.80 7.23 23.77
C SER A 124 16.93 7.45 22.53
N GLY A 125 16.25 8.59 22.36
CA GLY A 125 15.37 8.88 21.22
C GLY A 125 14.07 8.05 21.15
N PHE A 126 14.02 6.91 21.86
CA PHE A 126 12.82 6.11 22.13
C PHE A 126 12.08 6.66 23.34
N LEU A 127 10.75 6.76 23.24
CA LEU A 127 9.88 7.10 24.35
C LEU A 127 9.73 5.88 25.30
N PRO A 128 9.30 6.08 26.56
CA PRO A 128 8.98 4.98 27.47
C PRO A 128 8.01 3.98 26.84
N LEU A 129 8.18 2.69 27.18
CA LEU A 129 7.29 1.64 26.71
C LEU A 129 5.92 1.82 27.38
N GLU A 130 4.88 1.96 26.56
CA GLU A 130 3.49 1.98 27.03
C GLU A 130 2.87 0.61 26.88
N TRP A 131 2.05 0.18 27.82
CA TRP A 131 1.33 -1.10 27.72
C TRP A 131 -0.11 -0.85 27.30
N ALA A 132 -0.65 -1.71 26.43
CA ALA A 132 -2.04 -1.61 26.00
C ALA A 132 -2.99 -1.78 27.20
N GLU A 133 -3.97 -0.87 27.33
CA GLU A 133 -4.96 -0.90 28.42
C GLU A 133 -6.14 -1.82 28.08
N HIS A 134 -6.64 -2.56 29.07
CA HIS A 134 -7.81 -3.42 28.90
C HIS A 134 -9.08 -2.65 29.26
N LYS A 135 -9.92 -2.31 28.28
CA LYS A 135 -11.10 -1.46 28.52
C LYS A 135 -12.46 -2.04 28.19
N LEU A 136 -12.54 -3.16 27.48
CA LEU A 136 -13.84 -3.82 27.30
C LEU A 136 -14.17 -4.54 28.60
N SER A 137 -14.97 -3.88 29.46
CA SER A 137 -15.61 -4.58 30.58
C SER A 137 -16.67 -5.55 30.03
N ASP A 138 -16.96 -6.61 30.78
CA ASP A 138 -17.96 -7.62 30.39
C ASP A 138 -19.36 -7.02 30.11
N GLU A 139 -19.60 -5.78 30.56
CA GLU A 139 -20.87 -5.06 30.46
C GLU A 139 -21.02 -4.22 29.17
N VAL A 140 -19.92 -3.89 28.47
CA VAL A 140 -19.94 -2.99 27.30
C VAL A 140 -19.80 -3.81 26.02
N SER A 141 -20.83 -3.80 25.17
CA SER A 141 -20.77 -4.45 23.86
C SER A 141 -19.76 -3.77 22.93
N VAL A 142 -19.15 -4.54 22.02
CA VAL A 142 -18.20 -4.02 21.03
C VAL A 142 -18.80 -2.87 20.20
N HIS A 143 -20.09 -2.97 19.85
CA HIS A 143 -20.81 -1.96 19.10
C HIS A 143 -21.06 -0.69 19.92
N ALA A 144 -21.36 -0.82 21.22
CA ALA A 144 -21.48 0.32 22.13
C ALA A 144 -20.15 1.07 22.29
N TYR A 145 -19.06 0.32 22.43
CA TYR A 145 -17.72 0.89 22.48
C TYR A 145 -17.37 1.65 21.20
N LEU A 146 -17.61 1.05 20.03
CA LEU A 146 -17.33 1.67 18.73
C LEU A 146 -18.23 2.86 18.43
N ALA A 147 -19.51 2.84 18.80
CA ALA A 147 -20.41 3.97 18.62
C ALA A 147 -19.95 5.18 19.46
N THR A 148 -19.49 4.95 20.69
CA THR A 148 -18.99 6.01 21.58
C THR A 148 -17.66 6.60 21.12
N ASN A 149 -16.78 5.76 20.57
CA ASN A 149 -15.40 6.13 20.22
C ASN A 149 -15.19 6.19 18.70
N TRP A 150 -16.25 6.35 17.92
CA TRP A 150 -16.19 6.21 16.45
C TRP A 150 -15.14 7.15 15.85
N ASN A 151 -14.21 6.59 15.06
CA ASN A 151 -13.02 7.26 14.50
C ASN A 151 -12.03 7.89 15.52
N ASN A 152 -12.35 7.90 16.81
CA ASN A 152 -11.63 8.62 17.86
C ASN A 152 -10.98 7.70 18.90
N ILE A 153 -10.79 6.42 18.57
CA ILE A 153 -10.17 5.44 19.47
C ILE A 153 -8.67 5.79 19.63
N PRO A 154 -8.18 6.06 20.85
CA PRO A 154 -6.75 6.20 21.12
C PRO A 154 -5.98 4.92 20.74
N LEU A 155 -4.70 5.04 20.39
CA LEU A 155 -3.94 3.88 19.92
C LEU A 155 -3.83 2.79 21.00
N GLN A 156 -3.55 3.15 22.25
CA GLN A 156 -3.42 2.18 23.34
C GLN A 156 -4.73 1.41 23.53
N ASP A 157 -5.85 2.11 23.47
CA ASP A 157 -7.19 1.55 23.60
C ASP A 157 -7.56 0.64 22.41
N HIS A 158 -7.19 1.04 21.18
CA HIS A 158 -7.38 0.22 19.99
C HIS A 158 -6.61 -1.10 20.05
N VAL A 159 -5.32 -1.04 20.43
CA VAL A 159 -4.46 -2.21 20.58
C VAL A 159 -4.99 -3.10 21.72
N GLY A 160 -5.43 -2.51 22.83
CA GLY A 160 -5.98 -3.23 23.97
C GLY A 160 -7.31 -3.94 23.68
N ALA A 161 -8.24 -3.26 23.00
CA ALA A 161 -9.50 -3.84 22.56
C ALA A 161 -9.29 -4.96 21.54
N PHE A 162 -8.39 -4.77 20.57
CA PHE A 162 -8.00 -5.83 19.62
C PHE A 162 -7.47 -7.06 20.36
N GLN A 163 -6.54 -6.86 21.31
CA GLN A 163 -5.97 -7.95 22.10
C GLN A 163 -7.05 -8.69 22.90
N CYS A 164 -7.93 -7.95 23.59
CA CYS A 164 -9.01 -8.52 24.40
C CYS A 164 -9.91 -9.43 23.56
N LEU A 165 -10.47 -8.89 22.47
CA LEU A 165 -11.41 -9.61 21.61
C LEU A 165 -10.74 -10.82 20.93
N ALA A 166 -9.48 -10.68 20.50
CA ALA A 166 -8.73 -11.80 19.94
C ALA A 166 -8.51 -12.92 20.97
N GLN A 167 -8.19 -12.57 22.23
CA GLN A 167 -8.04 -13.55 23.30
C GLN A 167 -9.36 -14.26 23.62
N GLU A 168 -10.46 -13.52 23.68
CA GLU A 168 -11.78 -14.08 23.96
C GLU A 168 -12.21 -15.05 22.85
N ALA A 169 -12.05 -14.66 21.59
CA ALA A 169 -12.33 -15.52 20.44
C ALA A 169 -11.44 -16.78 20.42
N GLN A 170 -10.17 -16.69 20.87
CA GLN A 170 -9.26 -17.83 20.98
C GLN A 170 -9.57 -18.75 22.18
N ARG A 171 -10.03 -18.20 23.31
CA ARG A 171 -10.39 -18.96 24.52
C ARG A 171 -11.70 -19.70 24.36
N HIS A 172 -12.66 -19.09 23.65
CA HIS A 172 -13.99 -19.63 23.45
C HIS A 172 -14.28 -19.80 21.94
N PRO A 173 -13.53 -20.66 21.23
CA PRO A 173 -13.73 -20.82 19.79
C PRO A 173 -15.10 -21.40 19.43
N GLU A 174 -15.77 -22.06 20.38
CA GLU A 174 -17.12 -22.60 20.22
C GLU A 174 -18.23 -21.56 20.44
N THR A 175 -17.95 -20.43 21.09
CA THR A 175 -18.95 -19.37 21.26
C THR A 175 -19.00 -18.51 19.98
N THR A 176 -20.11 -18.64 19.25
CA THR A 176 -20.33 -17.83 18.04
C THR A 176 -20.30 -16.32 18.35
N SER A 177 -20.67 -15.92 19.56
CA SER A 177 -20.69 -14.51 19.99
C SER A 177 -19.29 -13.88 20.04
N SER A 178 -18.35 -14.46 20.80
CA SER A 178 -17.00 -13.91 20.97
C SER A 178 -16.23 -13.83 19.65
N TYR A 179 -16.38 -14.87 18.82
CA TYR A 179 -15.85 -14.87 17.45
C TYR A 179 -16.45 -13.74 16.60
N THR A 180 -17.78 -13.59 16.62
CA THR A 180 -18.48 -12.56 15.84
C THR A 180 -18.09 -11.15 16.29
N SER A 181 -17.97 -10.92 17.60
CA SER A 181 -17.53 -9.64 18.15
C SER A 181 -16.13 -9.25 17.66
N PHE A 182 -15.19 -10.20 17.64
CA PHE A 182 -13.85 -9.95 17.12
C PHE A 182 -13.86 -9.65 15.61
N ILE A 183 -14.62 -10.41 14.81
CA ILE A 183 -14.77 -10.16 13.37
C ILE A 183 -15.40 -8.78 13.11
N HIS A 184 -16.48 -8.44 13.82
CA HIS A 184 -17.13 -7.13 13.69
C HIS A 184 -16.19 -5.99 14.04
N TYR A 185 -15.48 -6.09 15.16
CA TYR A 185 -14.47 -5.10 15.54
C TYR A 185 -13.47 -4.86 14.42
N CYS A 186 -12.91 -5.94 13.89
CA CYS A 186 -11.91 -5.92 12.84
C CYS A 186 -12.41 -5.24 11.55
N LEU A 187 -13.60 -5.60 11.08
CA LEU A 187 -14.19 -5.04 9.86
C LEU A 187 -14.60 -3.57 10.04
N LEU A 188 -15.16 -3.22 11.20
CA LEU A 188 -15.67 -1.88 11.47
C LEU A 188 -14.53 -0.89 11.73
N VAL A 189 -13.49 -1.26 12.49
CA VAL A 189 -12.34 -0.37 12.72
C VAL A 189 -11.51 -0.17 11.45
N ALA A 190 -11.46 -1.18 10.57
CA ALA A 190 -10.77 -1.11 9.29
C ALA A 190 -11.60 -0.47 8.16
N TYR A 191 -12.82 0.02 8.41
CA TYR A 191 -13.74 0.41 7.33
C TYR A 191 -13.15 1.42 6.35
N ARG A 192 -12.39 2.43 6.82
CA ARG A 192 -11.71 3.42 5.95
C ARG A 192 -10.67 2.76 5.06
N LYS A 193 -9.85 1.88 5.64
CA LYS A 193 -8.83 1.11 4.91
C LYS A 193 -9.48 0.21 3.86
N ASP A 194 -10.52 -0.52 4.23
CA ASP A 194 -11.18 -1.49 3.36
C ASP A 194 -11.97 -0.78 2.24
N MET A 195 -12.68 0.30 2.56
CA MET A 195 -13.38 1.14 1.58
C MET A 195 -12.40 1.76 0.57
N LYS A 196 -11.30 2.35 1.05
CA LYS A 196 -10.28 2.94 0.17
C LYS A 196 -9.62 1.89 -0.71
N THR A 197 -9.36 0.69 -0.19
CA THR A 197 -8.79 -0.43 -0.96
C THR A 197 -9.77 -0.92 -2.04
N LEU A 198 -11.04 -1.07 -1.69
CA LEU A 198 -12.10 -1.49 -2.61
C LEU A 198 -12.31 -0.50 -3.76
N LEU A 199 -12.32 0.80 -3.46
CA LEU A 199 -12.60 1.87 -4.44
C LEU A 199 -11.35 2.44 -5.12
N ARG A 200 -10.18 1.86 -4.83
CA ARG A 200 -8.89 2.37 -5.25
C ARG A 200 -8.77 2.52 -6.77
N ASN A 201 -8.15 3.63 -7.19
CA ASN A 201 -7.61 3.78 -8.54
C ASN A 201 -6.17 3.25 -8.61
N TYR A 202 -5.95 2.39 -9.59
CA TYR A 202 -4.71 1.75 -9.97
C TYR A 202 -3.98 2.56 -11.04
N PRO A 203 -2.73 2.20 -11.39
CA PRO A 203 -1.93 3.05 -12.25
C PRO A 203 -2.55 3.37 -13.59
N GLY A 204 -2.44 4.65 -13.98
CA GLY A 204 -3.19 5.19 -15.10
C GLY A 204 -4.63 5.57 -14.75
N GLY A 205 -4.97 5.76 -13.46
CA GLY A 205 -6.29 6.20 -13.02
C GLY A 205 -7.40 5.15 -13.17
N ILE A 206 -7.04 3.86 -13.25
CA ILE A 206 -7.98 2.78 -13.57
C ILE A 206 -8.54 2.20 -12.28
N SER A 207 -9.86 2.21 -12.10
CA SER A 207 -10.47 1.47 -10.98
C SER A 207 -10.76 0.03 -11.40
N TYR A 208 -10.18 -0.96 -10.71
CA TYR A 208 -10.50 -2.37 -10.95
C TYR A 208 -11.94 -2.71 -10.60
N PHE A 209 -12.53 -2.00 -9.64
CA PHE A 209 -13.95 -2.10 -9.38
C PHE A 209 -14.77 -1.69 -10.61
N LYS A 210 -14.46 -0.53 -11.21
CA LYS A 210 -15.13 -0.07 -12.44
C LYS A 210 -14.87 -1.00 -13.63
N LEU A 211 -13.67 -1.55 -13.74
CA LEU A 211 -13.32 -2.52 -14.78
C LEU A 211 -14.22 -3.77 -14.72
N LEU A 212 -14.40 -4.34 -13.51
CA LEU A 212 -15.33 -5.45 -13.28
C LEU A 212 -16.77 -5.06 -13.66
N GLN A 213 -17.21 -3.87 -13.29
CA GLN A 213 -18.54 -3.38 -13.64
C GLN A 213 -18.73 -3.20 -15.16
N ASN A 214 -17.75 -2.63 -15.86
CA ASN A 214 -17.83 -2.38 -17.31
C ASN A 214 -17.86 -3.69 -18.09
N VAL A 215 -17.00 -4.65 -17.74
CA VAL A 215 -17.06 -5.99 -18.34
C VAL A 215 -18.40 -6.67 -18.04
N GLY A 216 -19.00 -6.45 -16.87
CA GLY A 216 -20.36 -6.91 -16.55
C GLY A 216 -21.47 -6.36 -17.45
N LYS A 217 -21.31 -5.13 -17.96
CA LYS A 217 -22.29 -4.49 -18.86
C LYS A 217 -22.19 -4.97 -20.31
N VAL A 218 -21.05 -5.53 -20.71
CA VAL A 218 -20.89 -6.07 -22.07
C VAL A 218 -21.83 -7.26 -22.25
N SER A 219 -22.77 -7.15 -23.18
CA SER A 219 -23.71 -8.22 -23.52
C SER A 219 -22.97 -9.53 -23.77
N PHE A 220 -23.24 -10.53 -22.92
CA PHE A 220 -22.55 -11.82 -22.95
C PHE A 220 -22.79 -12.61 -24.25
N LYS A 221 -23.82 -12.26 -25.03
CA LYS A 221 -24.03 -12.75 -26.41
C LYS A 221 -22.86 -12.44 -27.36
N LYS A 222 -22.04 -11.42 -27.05
CA LYS A 222 -20.84 -11.04 -27.84
C LYS A 222 -19.55 -11.67 -27.29
N LYS A 223 -19.57 -12.23 -26.08
CA LYS A 223 -18.40 -12.86 -25.45
C LYS A 223 -18.29 -14.29 -25.97
N ARG A 224 -17.12 -14.67 -26.50
CA ARG A 224 -16.89 -16.00 -27.08
C ARG A 224 -17.47 -17.11 -26.19
N ASN A 225 -18.02 -18.12 -26.85
CA ASN A 225 -18.48 -19.36 -26.25
C ASN A 225 -17.45 -19.91 -25.26
N SER A 226 -17.80 -19.99 -23.96
CA SER A 226 -16.93 -20.48 -22.89
C SER A 226 -16.42 -21.92 -23.08
N PHE A 227 -17.05 -22.68 -23.96
CA PHE A 227 -16.83 -24.11 -24.20
C PHE A 227 -15.58 -24.42 -25.05
N PHE A 228 -14.78 -23.41 -25.43
CA PHE A 228 -13.42 -23.63 -25.93
C PHE A 228 -12.37 -23.60 -24.81
N TYR A 229 -12.79 -23.32 -23.57
CA TYR A 229 -11.91 -23.28 -22.41
C TYR A 229 -12.15 -24.51 -21.54
N CYS A 230 -11.08 -25.11 -21.01
CA CYS A 230 -11.17 -26.16 -20.01
C CYS A 230 -12.04 -25.71 -18.83
N THR A 231 -12.89 -26.58 -18.28
CA THR A 231 -13.72 -26.27 -17.11
C THR A 231 -12.87 -26.09 -15.83
N PRO A 232 -13.33 -25.30 -14.83
CA PRO A 232 -12.57 -25.11 -13.59
C PRO A 232 -12.50 -26.37 -12.72
N TYR A 233 -13.47 -27.29 -12.84
CA TYR A 233 -13.53 -28.54 -12.09
C TYR A 233 -13.51 -29.76 -13.01
N GLU A 234 -13.03 -30.89 -12.49
CA GLU A 234 -13.03 -32.18 -13.18
C GLU A 234 -14.45 -32.71 -13.33
N GLY A 235 -14.79 -33.21 -14.52
CA GLY A 235 -16.08 -33.79 -14.83
C GLY A 235 -16.25 -33.94 -16.35
N PRO A 236 -17.27 -34.67 -16.82
CA PRO A 236 -17.60 -34.68 -18.23
C PRO A 236 -17.92 -33.25 -18.67
N GLU A 237 -17.17 -32.74 -19.66
CA GLU A 237 -17.46 -31.46 -20.30
C GLU A 237 -18.95 -31.45 -20.66
N ASP A 238 -19.73 -30.53 -20.06
CA ASP A 238 -21.19 -30.29 -20.21
C ASP A 238 -22.08 -30.49 -18.96
N GLU A 239 -21.55 -30.87 -17.79
CA GLU A 239 -22.31 -30.85 -16.52
C GLU A 239 -22.11 -29.55 -15.72
N ILE A 240 -23.12 -29.13 -14.95
CA ILE A 240 -23.06 -27.89 -14.12
C ILE A 240 -21.94 -28.00 -13.08
N CYS A 241 -21.78 -29.16 -12.46
CA CYS A 241 -20.81 -29.43 -11.40
C CYS A 241 -19.36 -29.28 -11.89
N SER A 242 -19.11 -29.37 -13.19
CA SER A 242 -17.81 -29.07 -13.81
C SER A 242 -17.48 -27.57 -13.78
N TYR A 243 -18.50 -26.72 -13.63
CA TYR A 243 -18.35 -25.25 -13.58
C TYR A 243 -18.51 -24.68 -12.17
N ILE A 244 -19.51 -25.13 -11.41
CA ILE A 244 -19.83 -24.60 -10.08
C ILE A 244 -19.82 -25.71 -9.04
N SER A 245 -19.08 -25.52 -7.96
CA SER A 245 -19.05 -26.43 -6.82
C SER A 245 -20.25 -26.24 -5.89
N GLU A 246 -20.55 -27.25 -5.07
CA GLU A 246 -21.64 -27.18 -4.09
C GLU A 246 -21.44 -26.03 -3.08
N GLU A 247 -20.19 -25.82 -2.67
CA GLU A 247 -19.85 -24.76 -1.73
C GLU A 247 -20.03 -23.35 -2.33
N GLU A 248 -19.64 -23.16 -3.60
CA GLU A 248 -19.87 -21.91 -4.32
C GLU A 248 -21.36 -21.60 -4.44
N LEU A 249 -22.17 -22.61 -4.79
CA LEU A 249 -23.61 -22.44 -4.92
C LEU A 249 -24.27 -22.13 -3.57
N ARG A 250 -23.80 -22.76 -2.48
CA ARG A 250 -24.28 -22.51 -1.12
C ARG A 250 -24.04 -21.04 -0.74
N GLU A 251 -22.85 -20.52 -0.99
CA GLU A 251 -22.52 -19.12 -0.67
C GLU A 251 -23.28 -18.14 -1.60
N VAL A 252 -23.48 -18.47 -2.89
CA VAL A 252 -24.33 -17.69 -3.79
C VAL A 252 -25.76 -17.57 -3.26
N ARG A 253 -26.36 -18.68 -2.81
CA ARG A 253 -27.70 -18.68 -2.22
C ARG A 253 -27.76 -17.89 -0.92
N ALA A 254 -26.77 -18.05 -0.05
CA ALA A 254 -26.68 -17.31 1.21
C ALA A 254 -26.57 -15.79 0.98
N MET A 255 -25.92 -15.37 -0.12
CA MET A 255 -25.74 -13.96 -0.46
C MET A 255 -26.94 -13.31 -1.14
N ARG A 256 -27.94 -14.07 -1.60
CA ARG A 256 -29.07 -13.56 -2.37
C ARG A 256 -29.72 -12.33 -1.75
N ALA A 257 -30.16 -12.43 -0.50
CA ALA A 257 -30.87 -11.33 0.18
C ALA A 257 -29.98 -10.09 0.38
N SER A 258 -28.69 -10.28 0.71
CA SER A 258 -27.78 -9.14 0.93
C SER A 258 -27.35 -8.48 -0.38
N ALA A 259 -27.11 -9.26 -1.43
CA ALA A 259 -26.70 -8.76 -2.74
C ALA A 259 -27.86 -8.06 -3.49
N ARG A 260 -29.10 -8.50 -3.27
CA ARG A 260 -30.32 -7.85 -3.78
C ARG A 260 -30.40 -6.37 -3.41
N GLU A 261 -29.97 -6.01 -2.21
CA GLU A 261 -29.99 -4.61 -1.75
C GLU A 261 -28.97 -3.71 -2.48
N ALA A 262 -28.13 -4.26 -3.37
CA ALA A 262 -27.29 -3.47 -4.25
C ALA A 262 -28.07 -2.71 -5.33
N PHE A 263 -29.29 -3.15 -5.65
CA PHE A 263 -30.13 -2.61 -6.71
C PHE A 263 -31.12 -1.56 -6.16
N SER A 264 -31.28 -0.46 -6.90
CA SER A 264 -32.09 0.69 -6.47
C SER A 264 -33.57 0.57 -6.82
N THR A 265 -33.93 -0.22 -7.83
CA THR A 265 -35.32 -0.41 -8.26
C THR A 265 -35.85 -1.78 -7.85
N GLU A 266 -37.15 -1.85 -7.53
CA GLU A 266 -37.79 -3.13 -7.18
C GLU A 266 -37.89 -4.08 -8.40
N GLU A 267 -37.93 -3.52 -9.61
CA GLU A 267 -37.86 -4.28 -10.87
C GLU A 267 -36.54 -5.03 -10.98
N ASP A 268 -35.40 -4.33 -10.82
CA ASP A 268 -34.07 -4.96 -10.86
C ASP A 268 -33.89 -6.00 -9.75
N ARG A 269 -34.44 -5.73 -8.55
CA ARG A 269 -34.42 -6.67 -7.41
C ARG A 269 -35.21 -7.94 -7.72
N THR A 270 -36.37 -7.79 -8.34
CA THR A 270 -37.22 -8.92 -8.75
C THR A 270 -36.56 -9.74 -9.86
N GLU A 271 -35.93 -9.08 -10.84
CA GLU A 271 -35.16 -9.75 -11.90
C GLU A 271 -33.97 -10.52 -11.31
N PHE A 272 -33.24 -9.92 -10.37
CA PHE A 272 -32.17 -10.58 -9.64
C PHE A 272 -32.69 -11.81 -8.90
N ASP A 273 -33.75 -11.68 -8.11
CA ASP A 273 -34.36 -12.77 -7.36
C ASP A 273 -34.87 -13.93 -8.24
N ALA A 274 -35.27 -13.63 -9.49
CA ALA A 274 -35.72 -14.60 -10.46
C ALA A 274 -34.57 -15.36 -11.17
N MET A 275 -33.30 -15.03 -10.90
CA MET A 275 -32.15 -15.66 -11.55
C MET A 275 -32.09 -17.18 -11.29
N PRO A 276 -31.97 -18.02 -12.34
CA PRO A 276 -31.91 -19.48 -12.21
C PRO A 276 -30.84 -20.02 -11.26
N ILE A 277 -29.75 -19.28 -11.03
CA ILE A 277 -28.64 -19.76 -10.19
C ILE A 277 -29.08 -20.00 -8.74
N PHE A 278 -30.08 -19.27 -8.23
CA PHE A 278 -30.51 -19.42 -6.84
C PHE A 278 -31.25 -20.75 -6.59
N ASN A 279 -31.87 -21.32 -7.61
CA ASN A 279 -32.69 -22.53 -7.52
C ASN A 279 -32.07 -23.72 -8.27
N LEU A 280 -30.75 -23.67 -8.53
CA LEU A 280 -30.05 -24.66 -9.35
C LEU A 280 -29.88 -25.99 -8.61
N ASP A 281 -30.30 -27.11 -9.18
CA ASP A 281 -29.99 -28.44 -8.63
C ASP A 281 -28.70 -28.99 -9.26
N LEU A 282 -27.64 -29.11 -8.46
CA LEU A 282 -26.34 -29.63 -8.91
C LEU A 282 -26.34 -31.14 -9.15
N HIS A 283 -27.25 -31.88 -8.52
CA HIS A 283 -27.33 -33.34 -8.64
C HIS A 283 -28.29 -33.79 -9.73
N SER A 284 -28.87 -32.85 -10.47
CA SER A 284 -29.72 -33.17 -11.60
C SER A 284 -28.93 -33.99 -12.62
N THR A 285 -29.41 -35.19 -12.93
CA THR A 285 -28.85 -36.06 -13.98
C THR A 285 -29.11 -35.54 -15.39
N ARG A 286 -29.85 -34.43 -15.53
CA ARG A 286 -30.12 -33.78 -16.82
C ARG A 286 -28.95 -32.89 -17.21
N LYS A 287 -28.28 -33.25 -18.30
CA LYS A 287 -27.32 -32.35 -18.97
C LYS A 287 -28.01 -31.02 -19.30
N LEU A 288 -27.43 -29.92 -18.84
CA LEU A 288 -27.94 -28.61 -19.21
C LEU A 288 -27.59 -28.28 -20.66
N SER A 289 -28.49 -27.57 -21.33
CA SER A 289 -28.13 -26.94 -22.61
C SER A 289 -27.02 -25.92 -22.39
N ARG A 290 -26.15 -25.77 -23.40
CA ARG A 290 -25.12 -24.73 -23.47
C ARG A 290 -25.60 -23.34 -23.02
N LYS A 291 -26.79 -22.95 -23.50
CA LYS A 291 -27.42 -21.66 -23.21
C LYS A 291 -27.78 -21.52 -21.72
N ALA A 292 -28.22 -22.62 -21.08
CA ALA A 292 -28.53 -22.63 -19.66
C ALA A 292 -27.27 -22.52 -18.81
N THR A 293 -26.20 -23.25 -19.15
CA THR A 293 -24.90 -23.16 -18.46
C THR A 293 -24.31 -21.75 -18.55
N MET A 294 -24.33 -21.13 -19.74
CA MET A 294 -23.89 -19.74 -19.90
C MET A 294 -24.68 -18.77 -19.03
N ARG A 295 -26.03 -18.91 -19.02
CA ARG A 295 -26.90 -18.08 -18.19
C ARG A 295 -26.56 -18.22 -16.70
N ILE A 296 -26.23 -19.42 -16.24
CA ILE A 296 -25.82 -19.65 -14.84
C ILE A 296 -24.49 -18.95 -14.53
N LEU A 297 -23.49 -19.06 -15.41
CA LEU A 297 -22.20 -18.37 -15.25
C LEU A 297 -22.34 -16.84 -15.26
N GLU A 298 -23.24 -16.31 -16.10
CA GLU A 298 -23.60 -14.89 -16.14
C GLU A 298 -24.29 -14.44 -14.85
N ASN A 299 -25.25 -15.23 -14.35
CA ASN A 299 -25.89 -14.96 -13.07
C ASN A 299 -24.86 -14.98 -11.94
N PHE A 300 -23.94 -15.94 -11.91
CA PHE A 300 -22.86 -16.00 -10.92
C PHE A 300 -22.04 -14.71 -10.91
N TYR A 301 -21.59 -14.27 -12.08
CA TYR A 301 -20.83 -13.02 -12.19
C TYR A 301 -21.66 -11.80 -11.75
N THR A 302 -22.97 -11.81 -12.03
CA THR A 302 -23.88 -10.76 -11.57
C THR A 302 -24.01 -10.73 -10.06
N VAL A 303 -24.08 -11.90 -9.40
CA VAL A 303 -24.05 -12.00 -7.93
C VAL A 303 -22.74 -11.44 -7.37
N VAL A 304 -21.60 -11.74 -7.99
CA VAL A 304 -20.29 -11.18 -7.60
C VAL A 304 -20.29 -9.66 -7.69
N LEU A 305 -20.78 -9.08 -8.79
CA LEU A 305 -20.86 -7.62 -8.96
C LEU A 305 -21.84 -6.97 -7.97
N ALA A 306 -22.98 -7.61 -7.72
CA ALA A 306 -23.96 -7.14 -6.74
C ALA A 306 -23.37 -7.14 -5.33
N ALA A 307 -22.65 -8.21 -4.94
CA ALA A 307 -21.94 -8.26 -3.67
C ALA A 307 -20.88 -7.15 -3.55
N LEU A 308 -20.03 -6.92 -4.57
CA LEU A 308 -19.05 -5.82 -4.55
C LEU A 308 -19.73 -4.44 -4.39
N ARG A 309 -20.82 -4.20 -5.13
CA ARG A 309 -21.61 -2.97 -5.03
C ARG A 309 -22.21 -2.79 -3.65
N ARG A 310 -22.80 -3.85 -3.09
CA ARG A 310 -23.35 -3.80 -1.74
C ARG A 310 -22.27 -3.50 -0.72
N THR A 311 -21.08 -4.11 -0.80
CA THR A 311 -19.97 -3.80 0.11
C THR A 311 -19.61 -2.32 0.06
N ALA A 312 -19.45 -1.75 -1.14
CA ALA A 312 -19.15 -0.33 -1.31
C ALA A 312 -20.26 0.58 -0.73
N GLN A 313 -21.53 0.23 -0.95
CA GLN A 313 -22.68 0.96 -0.41
C GLN A 313 -22.72 0.89 1.12
N VAL A 314 -22.53 -0.30 1.71
CA VAL A 314 -22.55 -0.45 3.18
C VAL A 314 -21.47 0.41 3.81
N TYR A 315 -20.25 0.43 3.28
CA TYR A 315 -19.20 1.34 3.78
C TYR A 315 -19.58 2.82 3.61
N ALA A 316 -20.18 3.20 2.48
CA ALA A 316 -20.59 4.57 2.23
C ALA A 316 -21.80 5.03 3.07
N CYS A 317 -22.62 4.10 3.55
CA CYS A 317 -23.81 4.38 4.34
C CYS A 317 -23.57 4.44 5.85
N ILE A 318 -22.38 4.06 6.34
CA ILE A 318 -22.06 4.23 7.76
C ILE A 318 -21.97 5.74 8.04
N PRO A 319 -22.83 6.31 8.90
CA PRO A 319 -22.84 7.75 9.14
C PRO A 319 -21.58 8.20 9.89
N ALA A 320 -21.32 9.51 9.87
CA ALA A 320 -20.19 10.10 10.60
C ALA A 320 -20.28 9.88 12.12
N THR A 321 -21.49 9.72 12.66
CA THR A 321 -21.78 9.42 14.07
C THR A 321 -22.75 8.23 14.15
N PRO A 322 -22.27 6.99 14.07
CA PRO A 322 -23.12 5.81 14.00
C PRO A 322 -23.68 5.43 15.38
N THR A 323 -24.93 4.98 15.37
CA THR A 323 -25.58 4.34 16.51
C THR A 323 -25.12 2.90 16.66
N ILE A 324 -25.48 2.27 17.79
CA ILE A 324 -25.21 0.85 18.02
C ILE A 324 -25.86 -0.01 16.93
N ASP A 325 -27.11 0.28 16.57
CA ASP A 325 -27.87 -0.48 15.57
C ASP A 325 -27.25 -0.35 14.18
N ASP A 326 -26.79 0.85 13.79
CA ASP A 326 -26.07 1.07 12.52
C ASP A 326 -24.85 0.15 12.42
N LEU A 327 -24.07 0.05 13.51
CA LEU A 327 -22.86 -0.77 13.54
C LEU A 327 -23.16 -2.27 13.59
N ILE A 328 -24.26 -2.69 14.23
CA ILE A 328 -24.71 -4.08 14.22
C ILE A 328 -25.14 -4.46 12.80
N GLU A 329 -25.96 -3.64 12.15
CA GLU A 329 -26.43 -3.88 10.78
C GLU A 329 -25.25 -3.93 9.80
N ALA A 330 -24.39 -2.91 9.83
CA ALA A 330 -23.21 -2.83 8.98
C ALA A 330 -22.25 -4.00 9.23
N GLY A 331 -21.94 -4.31 10.49
CA GLY A 331 -21.05 -5.42 10.86
C GLY A 331 -21.56 -6.77 10.35
N ASN A 332 -22.86 -7.06 10.56
CA ASN A 332 -23.50 -8.28 10.07
C ASN A 332 -23.47 -8.38 8.54
N CYS A 333 -23.75 -7.27 7.84
CA CYS A 333 -23.76 -7.23 6.39
C CYS A 333 -22.35 -7.42 5.82
N LEU A 334 -21.36 -6.68 6.35
CA LEU A 334 -19.96 -6.79 5.95
C LEU A 334 -19.40 -8.19 6.21
N ALA A 335 -19.69 -8.80 7.36
CA ALA A 335 -19.25 -10.16 7.66
C ALA A 335 -19.77 -11.19 6.63
N LYS A 336 -21.04 -11.09 6.21
CA LYS A 336 -21.62 -11.92 5.16
C LYS A 336 -20.95 -11.69 3.80
N LEU A 337 -20.80 -10.42 3.40
CA LEU A 337 -20.18 -10.03 2.12
C LEU A 337 -18.72 -10.48 2.04
N HIS A 338 -17.94 -10.25 3.09
CA HIS A 338 -16.54 -10.68 3.17
C HIS A 338 -16.42 -12.20 3.16
N ARG A 339 -17.34 -12.93 3.83
CA ARG A 339 -17.35 -14.40 3.83
C ARG A 339 -17.53 -14.95 2.42
N PHE A 340 -18.42 -14.36 1.63
CA PHE A 340 -18.60 -14.75 0.24
C PHE A 340 -17.29 -14.65 -0.55
N PHE A 341 -16.58 -13.52 -0.47
CA PHE A 341 -15.29 -13.36 -1.14
C PHE A 341 -14.18 -14.26 -0.58
N TYR A 342 -14.20 -14.53 0.73
CA TYR A 342 -13.29 -15.47 1.36
C TYR A 342 -13.40 -16.87 0.75
N VAL A 343 -14.61 -17.40 0.61
CA VAL A 343 -14.83 -18.71 -0.04
C VAL A 343 -14.45 -18.65 -1.52
N LEU A 344 -14.82 -17.57 -2.22
CA LEU A 344 -14.62 -17.43 -3.66
C LEU A 344 -13.18 -17.10 -4.11
N GLN A 345 -12.30 -16.61 -3.25
CA GLN A 345 -10.94 -16.23 -3.62
C GLN A 345 -9.85 -16.82 -2.74
N LEU A 346 -10.14 -17.13 -1.47
CA LEU A 346 -9.11 -17.29 -0.44
C LEU A 346 -8.97 -18.72 0.07
N GLU A 347 -10.05 -19.53 0.06
CA GLU A 347 -9.93 -20.91 0.51
C GLU A 347 -10.17 -21.99 -0.56
N ARG A 348 -11.15 -21.85 -1.49
CA ARG A 348 -11.68 -23.07 -2.17
C ARG A 348 -12.17 -22.94 -3.62
N SER A 349 -12.60 -21.76 -4.06
CA SER A 349 -13.18 -21.62 -5.41
C SER A 349 -12.14 -21.63 -6.52
N LYS A 350 -12.32 -22.54 -7.50
CA LYS A 350 -11.64 -22.49 -8.80
C LYS A 350 -12.43 -21.66 -9.81
N LEU A 351 -13.72 -21.44 -9.61
CA LEU A 351 -14.61 -20.75 -10.54
C LEU A 351 -14.26 -19.28 -10.72
N LEU A 352 -14.19 -18.48 -9.65
CA LEU A 352 -13.96 -17.04 -9.81
C LEU A 352 -12.58 -16.73 -10.43
N PRO A 353 -11.47 -17.40 -10.02
CA PRO A 353 -10.21 -17.29 -10.74
C PRO A 353 -10.30 -17.72 -12.22
N TRP A 354 -11.03 -18.78 -12.54
CA TRP A 354 -11.25 -19.23 -13.92
C TRP A 354 -12.05 -18.22 -14.75
N ILE A 355 -13.13 -17.64 -14.18
CA ILE A 355 -13.92 -16.58 -14.83
C ILE A 355 -13.00 -15.43 -15.21
N ILE A 356 -12.12 -15.01 -14.29
CA ILE A 356 -11.24 -13.86 -14.49
C ILE A 356 -10.10 -14.17 -15.47
N ARG A 357 -9.43 -15.31 -15.31
CA ARG A 357 -8.18 -15.67 -16.02
C ARG A 357 -8.38 -16.46 -17.32
N LYS A 358 -9.57 -17.00 -17.58
CA LYS A 358 -9.80 -17.85 -18.76
C LYS A 358 -10.99 -17.36 -19.57
N TRP A 359 -12.14 -17.18 -18.92
CA TRP A 359 -13.36 -16.87 -19.65
C TRP A 359 -13.43 -15.39 -20.08
N LEU A 360 -13.15 -14.46 -19.17
CA LEU A 360 -13.33 -13.02 -19.38
C LEU A 360 -12.02 -12.24 -19.61
N GLU A 361 -10.87 -12.91 -19.62
CA GLU A 361 -9.54 -12.30 -19.75
C GLU A 361 -9.45 -11.29 -20.91
N GLN A 362 -9.83 -11.73 -22.12
CA GLN A 362 -9.79 -10.86 -23.32
C GLN A 362 -10.66 -9.60 -23.20
N TRP A 363 -11.76 -9.69 -22.45
CA TRP A 363 -12.64 -8.55 -22.21
C TRP A 363 -12.04 -7.59 -21.18
N PHE A 364 -11.40 -8.13 -20.15
CA PHE A 364 -10.65 -7.32 -19.19
C PHE A 364 -9.50 -6.58 -19.87
N ASP A 365 -8.72 -7.25 -20.72
CA ASP A 365 -7.61 -6.61 -21.44
C ASP A 365 -8.09 -5.51 -22.37
N LYS A 366 -9.18 -5.77 -23.12
CA LYS A 366 -9.77 -4.78 -24.03
C LYS A 366 -10.28 -3.55 -23.27
N GLU A 367 -11.09 -3.76 -22.24
CA GLU A 367 -11.68 -2.67 -21.46
C GLU A 367 -10.60 -1.90 -20.69
N TYR A 368 -9.63 -2.60 -20.11
CA TYR A 368 -8.47 -2.00 -19.46
C TYR A 368 -7.68 -1.12 -20.44
N GLY A 369 -7.43 -1.60 -21.66
CA GLY A 369 -6.79 -0.83 -22.72
C GLY A 369 -7.56 0.46 -23.06
N GLN A 370 -8.89 0.38 -23.17
CA GLN A 370 -9.74 1.55 -23.41
C GLN A 370 -9.69 2.55 -22.24
N MET A 371 -9.84 2.08 -21.01
CA MET A 371 -9.75 2.91 -19.80
C MET A 371 -8.37 3.59 -19.69
N LYS A 372 -7.30 2.85 -20.00
CA LYS A 372 -5.92 3.37 -20.00
C LYS A 372 -5.73 4.46 -21.05
N THR A 373 -6.18 4.25 -22.28
CA THR A 373 -6.09 5.27 -23.34
C THR A 373 -6.92 6.51 -23.00
N ALA A 374 -8.12 6.33 -22.44
CA ALA A 374 -8.95 7.45 -22.00
C ALA A 374 -8.27 8.27 -20.89
N ALA A 375 -7.66 7.59 -19.90
CA ALA A 375 -6.93 8.25 -18.83
C ALA A 375 -5.66 8.95 -19.33
N GLN A 376 -4.93 8.36 -20.29
CA GLN A 376 -3.76 9.00 -20.92
C GLN A 376 -4.14 10.26 -21.71
N LYS A 377 -5.29 10.24 -22.42
CA LYS A 377 -5.84 11.41 -23.13
C LYS A 377 -6.27 12.51 -22.16
N ALA A 378 -6.83 12.15 -21.01
CA ALA A 378 -7.14 13.14 -19.96
C ALA A 378 -5.86 13.75 -19.36
N ARG A 379 -4.83 12.93 -19.10
CA ARG A 379 -3.54 13.37 -18.54
C ARG A 379 -2.70 14.23 -19.48
N THR A 380 -2.83 14.11 -20.79
CA THR A 380 -2.10 14.97 -21.75
C THR A 380 -2.54 16.44 -21.73
N SER A 381 -3.64 16.76 -21.03
CA SER A 381 -4.09 18.14 -20.78
C SER A 381 -3.62 18.72 -19.43
N ILE A 382 -3.03 17.90 -18.55
CA ILE A 382 -2.57 18.30 -17.21
C ILE A 382 -1.19 17.67 -17.01
N VAL A 383 -0.14 18.40 -17.36
CA VAL A 383 1.24 18.06 -16.97
C VAL A 383 1.39 18.39 -15.49
N CYS A 384 1.08 17.45 -14.59
CA CYS A 384 1.73 17.36 -13.29
C CYS A 384 1.34 16.09 -12.51
N SER A 385 2.37 15.44 -11.96
CA SER A 385 2.38 14.48 -10.84
C SER A 385 1.32 13.37 -10.78
N ASP A 386 1.47 12.30 -11.55
CA ASP A 386 0.57 11.13 -11.41
C ASP A 386 1.31 9.78 -11.50
N GLU A 387 2.56 9.76 -10.99
CA GLU A 387 3.38 8.55 -10.80
C GLU A 387 3.15 7.85 -9.45
N ASP A 388 2.30 8.39 -8.58
CA ASP A 388 1.90 7.74 -7.32
C ASP A 388 1.05 6.49 -7.53
N ALA A 389 0.56 6.28 -8.75
CA ALA A 389 -0.41 5.25 -9.01
C ALA A 389 0.22 3.87 -9.30
N LEU A 390 1.52 3.74 -9.62
CA LEU A 390 2.10 2.50 -10.19
C LEU A 390 2.39 1.33 -9.24
N GLU A 391 2.54 1.53 -7.92
CA GLU A 391 3.14 0.49 -7.07
C GLU A 391 2.41 0.18 -5.78
N ASP A 392 1.33 0.89 -5.51
CA ASP A 392 0.41 0.53 -4.45
C ASP A 392 -0.51 -0.68 -4.81
N GLU A 393 -0.19 -1.41 -5.89
CA GLU A 393 -0.70 -2.78 -6.10
C GLU A 393 -0.08 -3.79 -5.11
N GLU A 394 1.00 -3.41 -4.42
CA GLU A 394 1.77 -4.27 -3.52
C GLU A 394 1.15 -4.47 -2.14
N ILE A 395 0.09 -3.73 -1.79
CA ILE A 395 -0.13 -3.41 -0.39
C ILE A 395 -0.42 -4.65 0.49
N TYR A 396 -0.96 -5.76 -0.02
CA TYR A 396 -1.40 -6.86 0.88
C TYR A 396 -1.09 -8.30 0.42
N GLY A 397 -0.04 -8.52 -0.36
CA GLY A 397 0.36 -9.86 -0.79
C GLY A 397 1.84 -10.19 -0.55
N ILE A 398 2.11 -11.26 0.19
CA ILE A 398 3.46 -11.88 0.32
C ILE A 398 3.90 -12.56 -1.01
N GLU A 399 3.07 -12.49 -2.05
CA GLU A 399 3.35 -13.07 -3.36
C GLU A 399 3.92 -12.02 -4.33
N PRO A 400 5.12 -12.26 -4.89
CA PRO A 400 5.91 -11.26 -5.62
C PRO A 400 5.17 -10.70 -6.85
N LEU A 401 5.36 -9.41 -7.12
CA LEU A 401 4.94 -8.79 -8.39
C LEU A 401 5.98 -9.05 -9.47
N ASP A 402 5.78 -10.10 -10.25
CA ASP A 402 6.42 -10.19 -11.56
C ASP A 402 5.79 -9.17 -12.51
N SER A 403 6.66 -8.47 -13.25
CA SER A 403 6.31 -7.51 -14.31
C SER A 403 5.58 -8.13 -15.51
N THR A 404 5.39 -9.46 -15.52
CA THR A 404 4.70 -10.25 -16.54
C THR A 404 3.21 -10.50 -16.24
N ARG A 405 2.68 -9.99 -15.12
CA ARG A 405 1.31 -10.30 -14.67
C ARG A 405 0.23 -9.66 -15.57
N THR A 406 -0.69 -10.52 -16.02
CA THR A 406 -1.90 -10.18 -16.79
C THR A 406 -2.84 -9.26 -16.00
N VAL A 407 -3.76 -8.55 -16.66
CA VAL A 407 -4.81 -7.76 -15.97
C VAL A 407 -5.65 -8.68 -15.07
N ALA A 408 -5.91 -9.90 -15.52
CA ALA A 408 -6.61 -10.93 -14.75
C ALA A 408 -5.93 -11.25 -13.40
N ASP A 409 -4.60 -11.39 -13.37
CA ASP A 409 -3.87 -11.62 -12.11
C ASP A 409 -3.95 -10.43 -11.15
N ARG A 410 -3.96 -9.20 -11.68
CA ARG A 410 -4.13 -7.99 -10.88
C ARG A 410 -5.54 -7.91 -10.30
N LEU A 411 -6.56 -8.30 -11.05
CA LEU A 411 -7.95 -8.38 -10.59
C LEU A 411 -8.13 -9.40 -9.45
N CYS A 412 -7.57 -10.61 -9.57
CA CYS A 412 -7.61 -11.59 -8.48
C CYS A 412 -6.91 -11.08 -7.22
N ARG A 413 -5.76 -10.42 -7.36
CA ARG A 413 -5.07 -9.80 -6.22
C ARG A 413 -5.90 -8.67 -5.60
N TYR A 414 -6.50 -7.81 -6.42
CA TYR A 414 -7.39 -6.75 -5.95
C TYR A 414 -8.54 -7.28 -5.10
N LEU A 415 -9.22 -8.34 -5.55
CA LEU A 415 -10.30 -8.96 -4.80
C LEU A 415 -9.78 -9.56 -3.49
N ARG A 416 -8.68 -10.31 -3.52
CA ARG A 416 -8.04 -10.85 -2.30
C ARG A 416 -7.73 -9.74 -1.28
N ASN A 417 -7.13 -8.65 -1.74
CA ASN A 417 -6.71 -7.55 -0.89
C ASN A 417 -7.90 -6.76 -0.32
N SER A 418 -8.95 -6.56 -1.12
CA SER A 418 -10.16 -5.83 -0.70
C SER A 418 -10.98 -6.54 0.39
N PHE A 419 -10.76 -7.85 0.57
CA PHE A 419 -11.48 -8.69 1.53
C PHE A 419 -10.54 -9.44 2.49
N ALA A 420 -9.28 -8.99 2.62
CA ALA A 420 -8.25 -9.64 3.45
C ALA A 420 -8.55 -9.55 4.96
N THR A 421 -9.24 -8.49 5.40
CA THR A 421 -9.55 -8.23 6.82
C THR A 421 -10.26 -9.42 7.48
N LEU A 422 -11.29 -9.97 6.83
CA LEU A 422 -11.95 -11.17 7.35
C LEU A 422 -10.98 -12.35 7.41
N GLN A 423 -10.26 -12.65 6.32
CA GLN A 423 -9.31 -13.77 6.30
C GLN A 423 -8.34 -13.70 7.48
N TYR A 424 -7.68 -12.57 7.66
CA TYR A 424 -6.67 -12.41 8.70
C TYR A 424 -7.28 -12.47 10.11
N ALA A 425 -8.47 -11.89 10.30
CA ALA A 425 -9.19 -12.01 11.57
C ALA A 425 -9.53 -13.48 11.87
N ARG A 426 -10.03 -14.25 10.90
CA ARG A 426 -10.32 -15.69 11.07
C ARG A 426 -9.07 -16.48 11.44
N GLU A 427 -7.97 -16.24 10.73
CA GLU A 427 -6.70 -16.93 10.98
C GLU A 427 -6.08 -16.55 12.33
N ILE A 428 -6.25 -15.32 12.80
CA ILE A 428 -5.81 -14.90 14.14
C ILE A 428 -6.68 -15.55 15.21
N ALA A 429 -7.99 -15.60 15.02
CA ALA A 429 -8.92 -16.22 15.98
C ALA A 429 -8.70 -17.74 16.14
N ILE A 430 -8.27 -18.43 15.09
CA ILE A 430 -8.21 -19.91 15.05
C ILE A 430 -6.75 -20.46 15.05
N GLY A 431 -5.75 -19.67 14.65
CA GLY A 431 -4.43 -20.15 14.18
C GLY A 431 -3.28 -20.35 15.18
N GLY A 432 -3.50 -20.86 16.39
CA GLY A 432 -2.42 -21.28 17.31
C GLY A 432 -1.82 -20.17 18.19
N PRO A 433 -0.72 -20.41 18.95
CA PRO A 433 -0.53 -20.03 20.37
C PRO A 433 -0.99 -18.62 20.74
N MET A 434 -1.68 -18.54 21.87
CA MET A 434 -2.45 -17.40 22.31
C MET A 434 -1.66 -16.09 22.24
N ILE A 435 -2.32 -15.04 21.75
CA ILE A 435 -1.95 -13.66 22.07
C ILE A 435 -2.29 -13.45 23.55
N THR A 436 -1.67 -14.19 24.48
CA THR A 436 -2.03 -14.18 25.91
C THR A 436 -1.39 -13.04 26.67
N GLN A 437 -0.29 -12.50 26.17
CA GLN A 437 0.48 -11.50 26.87
C GLN A 437 0.15 -10.08 26.34
N PRO A 438 0.28 -9.04 27.19
CA PRO A 438 0.04 -7.65 26.82
C PRO A 438 0.83 -7.20 25.60
N PHE A 439 0.29 -6.26 24.83
CA PHE A 439 1.04 -5.55 23.80
C PHE A 439 1.83 -4.42 24.45
N GLY A 440 3.12 -4.33 24.11
CA GLY A 440 3.92 -3.14 24.37
C GLY A 440 3.86 -2.22 23.17
N ILE A 441 3.66 -0.93 23.38
CA ILE A 441 3.63 0.10 22.35
C ILE A 441 4.88 0.95 22.55
N ILE A 442 5.71 1.01 21.51
CA ILE A 442 6.89 1.85 21.49
C ILE A 442 6.71 2.97 20.49
N ARG A 443 7.10 4.17 20.90
CA ARG A 443 7.10 5.37 20.06
C ARG A 443 8.49 5.98 20.05
N THR A 444 8.78 6.76 19.02
CA THR A 444 9.98 7.57 18.93
C THR A 444 9.62 9.05 19.05
N THR A 445 10.57 9.84 19.51
CA THR A 445 10.41 11.30 19.55
C THR A 445 10.32 11.88 18.14
N THR A 446 9.25 12.59 17.85
CA THR A 446 9.03 13.30 16.59
C THR A 446 9.39 14.77 16.76
N GLY A 447 10.68 15.06 16.90
CA GLY A 447 11.14 16.45 16.98
C GLY A 447 10.98 17.16 15.63
N GLU A 448 10.51 18.41 15.67
CA GLU A 448 10.81 19.38 14.61
C GLU A 448 12.34 19.54 14.59
N ILE A 449 12.96 19.09 13.51
CA ILE A 449 14.37 19.33 13.24
C ILE A 449 14.40 20.19 12.00
N ASP A 450 15.32 21.15 11.96
CA ASP A 450 15.53 22.04 10.81
C ASP A 450 15.57 21.24 9.48
N SER A 451 15.27 21.88 8.36
CA SER A 451 15.56 21.28 7.05
C SER A 451 16.96 21.70 6.60
N GLU A 452 17.80 20.75 6.17
CA GLU A 452 18.98 21.08 5.38
C GLU A 452 18.53 21.63 4.01
N ASP A 453 19.27 22.60 3.45
CA ASP A 453 19.07 23.01 2.05
C ASP A 453 19.45 21.83 1.14
N TRP A 454 18.57 21.48 0.19
CA TRP A 454 18.83 20.41 -0.77
C TRP A 454 20.12 20.65 -1.58
N GLN A 455 20.53 21.91 -1.76
CA GLN A 455 21.77 22.27 -2.44
C GLN A 455 22.99 21.80 -1.66
N ASP A 456 22.97 21.94 -0.33
CA ASP A 456 24.06 21.50 0.54
C ASP A 456 24.13 19.99 0.60
N THR A 457 22.97 19.32 0.61
CA THR A 457 22.87 17.87 0.45
C THR A 457 23.47 17.40 -0.87
N LEU A 458 23.18 18.10 -1.97
CA LEU A 458 23.72 17.76 -3.29
C LEU A 458 25.24 17.98 -3.36
N ARG A 459 25.73 19.10 -2.82
CA ARG A 459 27.18 19.37 -2.70
C ARG A 459 27.89 18.28 -1.90
N ALA A 460 27.29 17.83 -0.80
CA ALA A 460 27.82 16.73 0.01
C ALA A 460 27.90 15.42 -0.80
N ALA A 461 26.83 15.06 -1.51
CA ALA A 461 26.79 13.87 -2.36
C ALA A 461 27.87 13.89 -3.45
N TYR A 462 28.07 15.04 -4.13
CA TYR A 462 29.11 15.20 -5.15
C TYR A 462 30.53 15.17 -4.57
N LYS A 463 30.75 15.80 -3.40
CA LYS A 463 32.04 15.78 -2.70
C LYS A 463 32.44 14.37 -2.26
N GLY A 464 31.45 13.53 -1.92
CA GLY A 464 31.70 12.13 -1.58
C GLY A 464 32.16 11.27 -2.77
N TYR A 465 31.89 11.70 -4.01
CA TYR A 465 32.17 10.96 -5.23
C TYR A 465 33.40 11.47 -6.00
N PHE A 466 33.64 12.78 -6.01
CA PHE A 466 34.80 13.40 -6.67
C PHE A 466 35.73 14.04 -5.64
N TYR A 467 37.00 13.61 -5.62
CA TYR A 467 38.04 14.24 -4.81
C TYR A 467 38.47 15.57 -5.46
N GLY A 468 37.81 16.68 -5.12
CA GLY A 468 38.28 18.05 -5.41
C GLY A 468 37.77 18.70 -6.70
N GLU A 469 37.39 17.94 -7.74
CA GLU A 469 36.81 18.49 -9.00
C GLU A 469 35.28 18.67 -8.94
N SER A 470 34.67 18.52 -7.76
CA SER A 470 33.23 18.35 -7.59
C SER A 470 32.40 19.64 -7.70
N GLU A 471 32.96 20.80 -7.33
CA GLU A 471 32.18 22.03 -7.12
C GLU A 471 31.61 22.62 -8.42
N PRO A 472 32.38 22.83 -9.50
CA PRO A 472 31.84 23.42 -10.73
C PRO A 472 30.76 22.53 -11.37
N LYS A 473 30.95 21.21 -11.30
CA LYS A 473 29.99 20.23 -11.81
C LYS A 473 28.71 20.24 -10.97
N CYS A 474 28.84 20.28 -9.64
CA CYS A 474 27.70 20.35 -8.74
C CYS A 474 26.89 21.64 -8.93
N ASP A 475 27.54 22.80 -9.05
CA ASP A 475 26.87 24.08 -9.28
C ASP A 475 26.14 24.12 -10.62
N GLN A 476 26.71 23.50 -11.67
CA GLN A 476 26.02 23.31 -12.94
C GLN A 476 24.74 22.49 -12.78
N VAL A 477 24.80 21.37 -12.03
CA VAL A 477 23.64 20.51 -11.76
C VAL A 477 22.58 21.27 -10.97
N ILE A 478 22.97 22.00 -9.91
CA ILE A 478 22.07 22.84 -9.11
C ILE A 478 21.35 23.87 -10.00
N SER A 479 22.07 24.53 -10.91
CA SER A 479 21.49 25.49 -11.85
C SER A 479 20.45 24.83 -12.77
N GLN A 480 20.76 23.65 -13.31
CA GLN A 480 19.83 22.89 -14.14
C GLN A 480 18.58 22.44 -13.38
N VAL A 481 18.74 21.96 -12.14
CA VAL A 481 17.62 21.58 -11.28
C VAL A 481 16.75 22.80 -10.96
N LYS A 482 17.34 23.96 -10.69
CA LYS A 482 16.58 25.21 -10.48
C LYS A 482 15.79 25.62 -11.72
N SER A 483 16.38 25.46 -12.90
CA SER A 483 15.68 25.71 -14.18
C SER A 483 14.51 24.74 -14.35
N ALA A 484 14.76 23.44 -14.18
CA ALA A 484 13.74 22.41 -14.37
C ALA A 484 12.64 22.44 -13.30
N ALA A 485 12.96 22.83 -12.05
CA ALA A 485 11.98 22.96 -10.98
C ALA A 485 10.93 24.04 -11.25
N LYS A 486 11.28 25.08 -12.03
CA LYS A 486 10.31 26.10 -12.48
C LYS A 486 9.34 25.56 -13.54
N GLU A 487 9.77 24.55 -14.29
CA GLU A 487 9.00 23.94 -15.38
C GLU A 487 8.18 22.73 -14.90
N ILE A 488 8.65 21.99 -13.89
CA ILE A 488 8.13 20.66 -13.49
C ILE A 488 7.67 20.62 -12.01
N GLU A 489 7.63 21.75 -11.29
CA GLU A 489 7.26 21.84 -9.86
C GLU A 489 7.88 20.74 -8.96
N LEU A 490 9.21 20.70 -8.87
CA LEU A 490 9.89 19.75 -8.00
C LEU A 490 9.66 20.10 -6.51
N GLY A 491 8.85 19.33 -5.80
CA GLY A 491 8.45 19.60 -4.41
C GLY A 491 9.60 19.75 -3.40
N PHE A 492 10.77 19.14 -3.66
CA PHE A 492 11.97 19.28 -2.84
C PHE A 492 12.77 20.56 -3.08
N ALA A 493 12.56 21.26 -4.21
CA ALA A 493 13.36 22.41 -4.62
C ALA A 493 12.98 23.71 -3.89
N ARG A 494 11.86 23.73 -3.15
CA ARG A 494 11.41 24.87 -2.36
C ARG A 494 12.41 25.15 -1.23
N PRO A 495 12.84 26.41 -1.01
CA PRO A 495 13.69 26.74 0.13
C PRO A 495 12.90 26.51 1.43
N ARG A 496 13.31 25.46 2.16
CA ARG A 496 12.79 25.02 3.47
C ARG A 496 11.29 24.67 3.53
N PRO A 497 10.88 23.48 3.07
CA PRO A 497 9.55 22.96 3.35
C PRO A 497 9.50 22.39 4.78
N TYR A 498 8.53 22.85 5.59
CA TYR A 498 8.12 22.17 6.83
C TYR A 498 7.55 20.80 6.46
N LEU A 499 8.20 19.69 6.87
CA LEU A 499 7.51 18.41 7.01
C LEU A 499 7.97 17.69 8.27
N ARG A 500 6.99 17.11 8.98
CA ARG A 500 7.22 16.12 10.01
C ARG A 500 7.60 14.79 9.33
N THR A 501 8.89 14.48 9.30
CA THR A 501 9.37 13.13 8.90
C THR A 501 9.58 12.29 10.15
N THR A 502 8.97 11.10 10.20
CA THR A 502 9.13 10.14 11.29
C THR A 502 9.98 8.96 10.86
N SER A 503 10.60 8.26 11.81
CA SER A 503 11.22 6.97 11.53
C SER A 503 10.10 5.97 11.29
N HIS A 504 10.13 5.25 10.17
CA HIS A 504 9.11 4.25 9.91
C HIS A 504 9.13 3.17 10.99
N CYS A 505 7.96 2.57 11.24
CA CYS A 505 7.74 1.63 12.33
C CYS A 505 8.65 0.40 12.27
N GLU A 506 9.01 -0.06 11.06
CA GLU A 506 9.84 -1.23 10.81
C GLU A 506 11.28 -1.09 11.30
N VAL A 507 11.90 0.00 10.87
CA VAL A 507 13.30 0.32 11.18
C VAL A 507 13.43 0.74 12.63
N THR A 508 12.35 1.30 13.21
CA THR A 508 12.27 1.61 14.64
C THR A 508 12.36 0.34 15.48
N LEU A 509 11.54 -0.69 15.20
CA LEU A 509 11.60 -1.96 15.94
C LEU A 509 12.91 -2.72 15.69
N ALA A 510 13.42 -2.70 14.46
CA ALA A 510 14.70 -3.34 14.14
C ALA A 510 15.89 -2.67 14.85
N ALA A 511 15.90 -1.33 14.91
CA ALA A 511 16.93 -0.60 15.64
C ALA A 511 16.83 -0.85 17.15
N LEU A 512 15.62 -0.93 17.71
CA LEU A 512 15.41 -1.30 19.10
C LEU A 512 15.91 -2.71 19.41
N HIS A 513 15.65 -3.68 18.52
CA HIS A 513 16.18 -5.04 18.63
C HIS A 513 17.72 -5.03 18.63
N LEU A 514 18.34 -4.28 17.71
CA LEU A 514 19.80 -4.11 17.67
C LEU A 514 20.32 -3.53 19.00
N THR A 515 19.74 -2.43 19.48
CA THR A 515 20.13 -1.81 20.76
C THR A 515 20.01 -2.81 21.92
N ALA A 516 18.93 -3.60 21.96
CA ALA A 516 18.70 -4.61 22.98
C ALA A 516 19.74 -5.75 22.94
N ARG A 517 20.21 -6.15 21.76
CA ARG A 517 21.25 -7.18 21.59
C ARG A 517 22.66 -6.71 21.92
N PHE A 518 22.92 -5.41 21.85
CA PHE A 518 24.23 -4.82 22.10
C PHE A 518 24.43 -4.35 23.55
N ASN A 519 23.53 -4.75 24.48
CA ASN A 519 23.56 -4.37 25.91
C ASN A 519 23.63 -2.85 26.16
N HIS A 520 23.13 -2.06 25.21
CA HIS A 520 22.95 -0.63 25.39
C HIS A 520 21.72 -0.34 26.28
N THR A 521 21.58 0.92 26.69
CA THR A 521 20.42 1.39 27.43
C THR A 521 19.16 1.21 26.57
N ILE A 522 18.16 0.54 27.11
CA ILE A 522 16.87 0.26 26.48
C ILE A 522 15.73 0.78 27.36
N PRO A 523 14.56 1.14 26.78
CA PRO A 523 13.42 1.65 27.54
C PRO A 523 12.87 0.66 28.58
N ASP A 524 12.92 -0.63 28.29
CA ASP A 524 12.41 -1.69 29.16
C ASP A 524 13.30 -2.95 29.07
N PRO A 525 13.67 -3.60 30.20
CA PRO A 525 14.51 -4.81 30.20
C PRO A 525 13.95 -6.00 29.41
N SER A 526 12.63 -6.14 29.32
CA SER A 526 11.96 -7.23 28.58
C SER A 526 12.31 -7.24 27.09
N LEU A 527 12.73 -6.09 26.55
CA LEU A 527 13.12 -5.91 25.14
C LEU A 527 14.39 -6.71 24.77
N ARG A 528 15.22 -7.11 25.76
CA ARG A 528 16.37 -8.01 25.53
C ARG A 528 15.97 -9.37 24.97
N HIS A 529 14.71 -9.75 25.17
CA HIS A 529 14.17 -11.02 24.72
C HIS A 529 13.45 -10.93 23.38
N THR A 530 13.52 -9.80 22.66
CA THR A 530 12.96 -9.65 21.30
C THR A 530 13.47 -10.73 20.35
N LEU A 531 12.58 -11.33 19.58
CA LEU A 531 12.91 -12.29 18.52
C LEU A 531 13.15 -11.56 17.19
N PRO A 532 14.00 -12.09 16.29
CA PRO A 532 14.30 -11.50 14.99
C PRO A 532 13.16 -11.75 13.99
N ILE A 533 11.91 -11.48 14.39
CA ILE A 533 10.70 -11.72 13.60
C ILE A 533 9.96 -10.40 13.56
N LEU A 534 9.68 -9.90 12.36
CA LEU A 534 9.15 -8.55 12.22
C LEU A 534 8.10 -8.54 11.10
N GLY A 535 6.87 -8.17 11.46
CA GLY A 535 5.73 -8.09 10.55
C GLY A 535 5.28 -6.65 10.36
N PHE A 536 5.16 -6.24 9.11
CA PHE A 536 4.79 -4.88 8.71
C PHE A 536 3.38 -4.86 8.16
N SER A 537 2.59 -3.84 8.46
CA SER A 537 1.25 -3.68 7.86
C SER A 537 1.26 -3.39 6.35
N LYS A 538 2.40 -2.91 5.84
CA LYS A 538 2.64 -2.58 4.43
C LYS A 538 4.02 -3.11 3.97
N PRO A 539 4.25 -3.25 2.66
CA PRO A 539 5.60 -3.50 2.12
C PRO A 539 6.61 -2.46 2.61
N VAL A 540 7.86 -2.88 2.81
CA VAL A 540 8.92 -2.01 3.34
C VAL A 540 9.42 -1.06 2.26
N CYS A 541 9.60 0.22 2.55
CA CYS A 541 10.18 1.13 1.56
C CYS A 541 11.67 0.78 1.31
N PRO A 542 12.23 1.09 0.13
CA PRO A 542 13.60 0.72 -0.21
C PRO A 542 14.62 1.39 0.71
N LEU A 543 14.38 2.63 1.17
CA LEU A 543 15.25 3.29 2.17
C LEU A 543 15.24 2.58 3.52
N CYS A 544 14.08 2.10 3.97
CA CYS A 544 13.97 1.27 5.17
C CYS A 544 14.66 -0.09 4.98
N SER A 545 14.60 -0.65 3.78
CA SER A 545 15.32 -1.88 3.45
C SER A 545 16.83 -1.70 3.55
N LEU A 546 17.40 -0.59 3.04
CA LEU A 546 18.81 -0.24 3.23
C LEU A 546 19.20 -0.17 4.72
N ILE A 547 18.37 0.46 5.54
CA ILE A 547 18.60 0.54 7.00
C ILE A 547 18.56 -0.86 7.64
N LEU A 548 17.56 -1.68 7.30
CA LEU A 548 17.44 -3.05 7.81
C LEU A 548 18.61 -3.94 7.39
N GLU A 549 19.14 -3.77 6.18
CA GLU A 549 20.35 -4.48 5.73
C GLU A 549 21.56 -4.13 6.58
N GLU A 550 21.78 -2.85 6.88
CA GLU A 550 22.89 -2.40 7.73
C GLU A 550 22.72 -2.89 9.18
N ILE A 551 21.49 -2.88 9.71
CA ILE A 551 21.18 -3.50 11.01
C ILE A 551 21.51 -4.99 10.99
N ASN A 552 21.11 -5.71 9.94
CA ASN A 552 21.37 -7.14 9.80
C ASN A 552 22.87 -7.47 9.71
N GLN A 553 23.67 -6.65 9.03
CA GLN A 553 25.13 -6.81 9.02
C GLN A 553 25.73 -6.68 10.43
N LEU A 554 25.24 -5.71 11.21
CA LEU A 554 25.70 -5.53 12.60
C LEU A 554 25.28 -6.70 13.50
N LEU A 555 24.05 -7.21 13.35
CA LEU A 555 23.57 -8.38 14.08
C LEU A 555 24.42 -9.62 13.77
N GLU A 556 24.71 -9.88 12.50
CA GLU A 556 25.56 -11.01 12.08
C GLU A 556 26.97 -10.91 12.62
N ALA A 557 27.57 -9.71 12.63
CA ALA A 557 28.90 -9.51 13.20
C ALA A 557 28.97 -9.83 14.70
N LYS A 558 27.82 -9.93 15.38
CA LYS A 558 27.67 -10.36 16.78
C LYS A 558 27.15 -11.80 16.93
N GLY A 559 27.02 -12.56 15.84
CA GLY A 559 26.46 -13.90 15.86
C GLY A 559 24.96 -13.94 16.16
N CYS A 560 24.24 -12.82 15.99
CA CYS A 560 22.79 -12.77 16.12
C CYS A 560 22.11 -13.16 14.81
N GLU A 561 20.93 -13.76 14.91
CA GLU A 561 20.10 -14.08 13.74
C GLU A 561 19.62 -12.82 13.02
N ARG A 562 19.50 -12.90 11.69
CA ARG A 562 18.99 -11.81 10.85
C ARG A 562 17.48 -11.64 11.00
N ILE A 563 17.02 -10.40 10.95
CA ILE A 563 15.61 -10.04 10.79
C ILE A 563 15.21 -10.25 9.32
N PRO A 564 14.19 -11.08 9.02
CA PRO A 564 13.70 -11.29 7.66
C PRO A 564 13.03 -10.03 7.10
N ILE A 565 13.31 -9.71 5.83
CA ILE A 565 12.60 -8.68 5.07
C ILE A 565 11.68 -9.41 4.10
N LEU A 566 10.36 -9.31 4.31
CA LEU A 566 9.38 -10.05 3.51
C LEU A 566 9.26 -9.53 2.07
N VAL A 567 9.04 -8.23 1.94
CA VAL A 567 8.80 -7.53 0.68
C VAL A 567 9.26 -6.09 0.85
N SER A 568 10.01 -5.57 -0.13
CA SER A 568 10.16 -4.15 -0.32
C SER A 568 9.51 -3.69 -1.62
N HIS A 569 9.16 -2.41 -1.73
CA HIS A 569 8.74 -1.77 -2.98
C HIS A 569 9.87 -0.94 -3.59
N THR A 570 9.70 -0.39 -4.80
CA THR A 570 10.76 0.39 -5.46
C THR A 570 10.71 1.89 -5.16
N LYS A 571 9.55 2.40 -4.72
CA LYS A 571 9.39 3.83 -4.40
C LYS A 571 9.97 4.19 -3.01
N PRO A 572 10.95 5.10 -2.88
CA PRO A 572 11.39 5.57 -1.58
C PRO A 572 10.32 6.47 -0.93
N CYS A 573 10.22 6.38 0.40
CA CYS A 573 9.39 7.27 1.21
C CYS A 573 10.27 8.22 2.01
N SER A 574 9.75 9.41 2.33
CA SER A 574 10.45 10.40 3.15
C SER A 574 10.53 9.93 4.61
N ALA A 575 11.58 9.19 4.95
CA ALA A 575 11.84 8.68 6.30
C ALA A 575 12.96 9.47 7.01
N SER A 576 13.01 9.35 8.34
CA SER A 576 14.20 9.66 9.13
C SER A 576 14.93 8.37 9.57
N LEU A 577 16.21 8.48 9.91
CA LEU A 577 16.92 7.37 10.55
C LEU A 577 16.25 7.04 11.90
N PRO A 578 16.13 5.76 12.27
CA PRO A 578 15.64 5.39 13.59
C PRO A 578 16.68 5.72 14.67
N PRO A 579 16.24 6.02 15.91
CA PRO A 579 17.15 6.16 17.04
C PRO A 579 17.85 4.83 17.36
N GLY A 580 18.97 4.90 18.09
CA GLY A 580 19.69 3.70 18.54
C GLY A 580 20.68 3.09 17.54
N LEU A 581 20.82 3.65 16.33
CA LEU A 581 21.84 3.22 15.37
C LEU A 581 23.25 3.70 15.79
N PRO A 582 24.27 2.81 15.77
CA PRO A 582 25.66 3.23 15.97
C PRO A 582 26.13 4.22 14.90
N ASP A 583 27.04 5.14 15.26
CA ASP A 583 27.53 6.17 14.33
C ASP A 583 28.20 5.60 13.08
N SER A 584 28.87 4.45 13.22
CA SER A 584 29.45 3.74 12.08
C SER A 584 28.40 3.25 11.08
N ALA A 585 27.23 2.80 11.55
CA ALA A 585 26.13 2.41 10.68
C ALA A 585 25.45 3.63 10.05
N GLN A 586 25.22 4.70 10.82
CA GLN A 586 24.68 5.95 10.29
C GLN A 586 25.56 6.48 9.14
N LYS A 587 26.89 6.49 9.32
CA LYS A 587 27.84 6.89 8.27
C LYS A 587 27.75 6.04 7.00
N ARG A 588 27.63 4.71 7.13
CA ARG A 588 27.48 3.80 5.98
C ARG A 588 26.14 3.97 5.26
N ILE A 589 25.04 4.08 6.02
CA ILE A 589 23.71 4.35 5.47
C ILE A 589 23.73 5.67 4.70
N MET A 590 24.26 6.73 5.30
CA MET A 590 24.35 8.04 4.69
C MET A 590 25.15 8.02 3.40
N LYS A 591 26.32 7.37 3.40
CA LYS A 591 27.11 7.21 2.18
C LYS A 591 26.32 6.52 1.07
N ARG A 592 25.63 5.40 1.36
CA ARG A 592 24.80 4.69 0.37
C ARG A 592 23.69 5.59 -0.18
N VAL A 593 23.02 6.35 0.68
CA VAL A 593 21.91 7.22 0.28
C VAL A 593 22.40 8.46 -0.50
N GLU A 594 23.52 9.05 -0.13
CA GLU A 594 24.17 10.13 -0.90
C GLU A 594 24.59 9.66 -2.29
N MET A 595 25.11 8.43 -2.42
CA MET A 595 25.41 7.84 -3.73
C MET A 595 24.17 7.72 -4.61
N LEU A 596 23.04 7.27 -4.04
CA LEU A 596 21.77 7.15 -4.78
C LEU A 596 21.28 8.52 -5.26
N VAL A 597 21.40 9.56 -4.42
CA VAL A 597 21.08 10.94 -4.80
C VAL A 597 21.96 11.42 -5.95
N PHE A 598 23.28 11.18 -5.85
CA PHE A 598 24.24 11.53 -6.89
C PHE A 598 23.88 10.87 -8.24
N GLU A 599 23.68 9.55 -8.25
CA GLU A 599 23.36 8.78 -9.47
C GLU A 599 22.03 9.23 -10.08
N THR A 600 21.03 9.50 -9.24
CA THR A 600 19.73 10.04 -9.66
C THR A 600 19.90 11.36 -10.41
N PHE A 601 20.67 12.31 -9.87
CA PHE A 601 20.85 13.61 -10.50
C PHE A 601 21.70 13.55 -11.76
N GLU A 602 22.75 12.72 -11.81
CA GLU A 602 23.52 12.50 -13.04
C GLU A 602 22.63 11.96 -14.17
N HIS A 603 21.71 11.05 -13.85
CA HIS A 603 20.74 10.56 -14.83
C HIS A 603 19.72 11.64 -15.24
N PHE A 604 19.17 12.37 -14.27
CA PHE A 604 18.24 13.48 -14.53
C PHE A 604 18.84 14.50 -15.51
N VAL A 605 20.09 14.91 -15.27
CA VAL A 605 20.83 15.85 -16.14
C VAL A 605 21.04 15.28 -17.54
N ARG A 606 21.44 14.00 -17.66
CA ARG A 606 21.63 13.34 -18.96
C ARG A 606 20.31 13.23 -19.73
N LYS A 607 19.21 12.93 -19.04
CA LYS A 607 17.86 12.87 -19.64
C LYS A 607 17.43 14.23 -20.18
N GLN A 608 17.55 15.28 -19.37
CA GLN A 608 17.24 16.65 -19.78
C GLN A 608 18.07 17.11 -21.00
N ALA A 609 19.37 16.78 -21.03
CA ALA A 609 20.22 17.10 -22.17
C ALA A 609 19.79 16.35 -23.46
N ARG A 610 19.36 15.09 -23.34
CA ARG A 610 18.83 14.31 -24.47
C ARG A 610 17.51 14.87 -24.97
N GLU A 611 16.57 15.17 -24.08
CA GLU A 611 15.27 15.75 -24.45
C GLU A 611 15.41 17.10 -25.14
N LYS A 612 16.30 17.98 -24.64
CA LYS A 612 16.62 19.26 -25.31
C LYS A 612 17.23 19.05 -26.70
N LYS A 613 18.12 18.06 -26.84
CA LYS A 613 18.71 17.73 -28.14
C LYS A 613 17.64 17.20 -29.11
N GLU A 614 16.80 16.25 -28.68
CA GLU A 614 15.72 15.72 -29.50
C GLU A 614 14.70 16.80 -29.91
N MET A 615 14.40 17.75 -29.01
CA MET A 615 13.55 18.89 -29.33
C MET A 615 14.20 19.82 -30.35
N ALA A 616 15.50 20.12 -30.19
CA ALA A 616 16.26 20.91 -31.13
C ALA A 616 16.35 20.23 -32.51
N ASP A 617 16.59 18.92 -32.54
CA ASP A 617 16.62 18.11 -33.76
C ASP A 617 15.24 18.11 -34.45
N ARG A 618 14.13 17.97 -33.70
CA ARG A 618 12.77 18.09 -34.24
C ARG A 618 12.45 19.49 -34.78
N MET A 619 12.87 20.55 -34.07
CA MET A 619 12.72 21.92 -34.54
C MET A 619 13.55 22.18 -35.80
N TYR A 620 14.75 21.61 -35.88
CA TYR A 620 15.59 21.64 -37.07
C TYR A 620 14.95 20.89 -38.23
N GLU A 621 14.40 19.70 -38.02
CA GLU A 621 13.67 18.95 -39.04
C GLU A 621 12.44 19.73 -39.55
N MET A 622 11.64 20.29 -38.65
CA MET A 622 10.47 21.12 -38.98
C MET A 622 10.86 22.40 -39.74
N SER A 623 11.98 23.04 -39.40
CA SER A 623 12.47 24.23 -40.11
C SER A 623 13.13 23.88 -41.44
N SER A 624 13.76 22.70 -41.56
CA SER A 624 14.33 22.20 -42.81
C SER A 624 13.26 21.78 -43.84
N PHE A 625 12.04 21.48 -43.39
CA PHE A 625 10.88 21.23 -44.27
C PHE A 625 10.32 22.51 -44.89
N LYS A 626 10.54 23.69 -44.28
CA LYS A 626 10.08 24.99 -44.79
C LYS A 626 11.06 25.68 -45.75
N GLY A 627 12.08 24.98 -46.26
CA GLY A 627 13.18 25.66 -46.96
C GLY A 627 13.97 24.85 -47.99
N ARG A 628 13.43 23.78 -48.57
CA ARG A 628 14.06 23.21 -49.77
C ARG A 628 13.50 23.89 -51.02
N PRO A 629 14.30 24.67 -51.77
CA PRO A 629 13.89 25.05 -53.10
C PRO A 629 13.78 23.80 -53.97
N GLY A 630 12.59 23.55 -54.50
CA GLY A 630 12.43 22.61 -55.60
C GLY A 630 12.91 23.28 -56.87
N LEU A 631 13.62 22.53 -57.72
CA LEU A 631 13.82 22.90 -59.12
C LEU A 631 12.74 22.18 -59.92
N ASP A 632 11.96 22.91 -60.71
CA ASP A 632 11.08 22.29 -61.68
C ASP A 632 11.88 21.68 -62.85
N GLU A 633 11.20 20.95 -63.74
CA GLU A 633 11.80 20.32 -64.92
C GLU A 633 12.42 21.32 -65.91
N GLN A 634 12.24 22.63 -65.69
CA GLN A 634 12.86 23.71 -66.47
C GLN A 634 13.96 24.47 -65.70
N GLY A 635 14.30 24.05 -64.48
CA GLY A 635 15.39 24.62 -63.68
C GLY A 635 15.06 25.92 -62.94
N LYS A 636 13.78 26.25 -62.71
CA LYS A 636 13.39 27.38 -61.86
C LYS A 636 13.26 26.98 -60.39
N ILE A 637 13.83 27.82 -59.52
CA ILE A 637 13.82 27.67 -58.05
C ILE A 637 12.45 28.14 -57.53
N TYR A 638 11.73 27.28 -56.81
CA TYR A 638 10.53 27.70 -56.07
C TYR A 638 10.65 27.35 -54.58
N SER A 639 10.21 28.28 -53.72
CA SER A 639 10.07 28.10 -52.27
C SER A 639 8.63 27.73 -51.93
N VAL A 640 8.42 26.54 -51.33
CA VAL A 640 7.11 26.11 -50.83
C VAL A 640 6.93 26.69 -49.43
N PHE A 641 6.08 27.71 -49.29
CA PHE A 641 5.61 28.15 -47.99
C PHE A 641 4.28 27.46 -47.69
N ASP A 642 4.29 26.57 -46.70
CA ASP A 642 3.08 26.02 -46.12
C ASP A 642 2.49 27.09 -45.19
N VAL A 643 1.51 27.83 -45.70
CA VAL A 643 0.72 28.79 -44.93
C VAL A 643 -0.52 28.04 -44.44
N ASP A 644 -0.64 27.91 -43.11
CA ASP A 644 -1.75 27.23 -42.45
C ASP A 644 -3.11 27.74 -42.96
N GLY A 645 -3.69 27.03 -43.92
CA GLY A 645 -4.98 27.37 -44.52
C GLY A 645 -5.06 27.31 -46.04
N GLY A 646 -4.69 26.18 -46.66
CA GLY A 646 -5.31 25.72 -47.91
C GLY A 646 -5.23 26.63 -49.14
N GLY A 647 -4.11 27.31 -49.38
CA GLY A 647 -3.84 28.03 -50.63
C GLY A 647 -2.35 28.11 -50.96
N ILE A 648 -1.95 27.53 -52.09
CA ILE A 648 -0.59 27.72 -52.66
C ILE A 648 -0.62 29.05 -53.42
N GLU A 649 0.06 30.08 -52.92
CA GLU A 649 0.31 31.31 -53.68
C GLU A 649 1.59 31.18 -54.51
N TRP A 650 1.46 31.43 -55.81
CA TRP A 650 2.58 31.50 -56.75
C TRP A 650 3.06 32.95 -56.83
N ILE A 651 4.31 33.23 -56.44
CA ILE A 651 4.95 34.53 -56.65
C ILE A 651 5.99 34.36 -57.78
N TYR A 652 5.85 35.16 -58.84
CA TYR A 652 6.74 35.17 -60.02
C TYR A 652 8.05 35.92 -59.81
#